data_AF-A0A0F6YIW3-F1
#
_entry.id   AF-A0A0F6YIW3-F1
#
_cell.length_a   1.000
_cell.length_b   1.000
_cell.length_c   1.000
_cell.angle_alpha   90.00
_cell.angle_beta   90.00
_cell.angle_gamma   90.00
#
_symmetry.space_group_name_H-M   'P 1'
#
loop_
_entity.id
_entity.type
_entity.pdbx_description
1 polymer ?
#
loop_
_entity_poly.entity_id
_entity_poly.type
_entity_poly.pdbx_seq_one_letter_code
_entity_poly.pdbx_strand_id
1 'polypeptide(L)'
;MPKSLAVLVVVVLVGCEGALVSPGDPPIARDGGIAPSVDGGSTPTPIDPRDPIALPYPESILCPPVIESEGALSASFGERCAGCHGARGEGGAEFPSLREVATLDAFVAAVRTGPEAMPSFAASEVSDEVLARDYAVLRGGSITSSGDPRCGAGYDPTRARSDAELDAVIARGMQAFRARGPRGSCAGCHAPDAIDLAAIGYSDATILRRASPHVSEDDARAIVALVHAQRERHAIARPLHPDRFRPLQPGFEPLAPSTTPTPGLDSDRRDTAFMESLRDEHELRILGAPITSVDDARAAAEQLASIDLRTLRVGVLADRWTEDGFHGEDRRVITEWIPGIAREPREGMEDEWYALIDAYLAEPTPARFWAWYDRVDALSEPWDADGIVEGTPLANELMRRKYLSVQLVSHMLRARATTPLDPWGGARGAARVPLRARAIARNPFWIVGDAVRQNPLHCDTPSPCMILPPEVDATLIEGDGARMEQSEQLARGWFWIGWQYDPAIIATEDARATITGDYFLARLLPRHKVHHAFLVARLMVEKARVDEGAWMHAEGIALAGHGRWASPRPFVITKHVETSFHQPPESDPRSAPRARMLANTARMALLMVRDELARTGTIYRRDETLAGVRDMRVWLDRAERGEDHATFDAVLADVERLAAGATDLDDGFSDY
;
A
#
# COMPACT_ATOMS: atom_id res chain seq x y z
N MET A 1 -43.81 17.09 28.86
CA MET A 1 -42.92 17.34 30.02
C MET A 1 -42.06 16.11 30.21
N PRO A 2 -40.75 16.15 29.93
CA PRO A 2 -39.98 14.94 29.75
C PRO A 2 -39.50 14.38 31.10
N LYS A 3 -39.54 13.05 31.19
CA LYS A 3 -38.97 12.25 32.27
C LYS A 3 -37.51 11.97 31.96
N SER A 4 -36.61 12.33 32.87
CA SER A 4 -35.20 11.97 32.84
C SER A 4 -35.04 10.47 33.11
N LEU A 5 -34.44 9.74 32.17
CA LEU A 5 -33.88 8.41 32.41
C LEU A 5 -32.39 8.58 32.73
N ALA A 6 -31.99 8.26 33.96
CA ALA A 6 -30.60 8.14 34.34
C ALA A 6 -30.07 6.78 33.86
N VAL A 7 -29.04 6.81 33.01
CA VAL A 7 -28.28 5.64 32.58
C VAL A 7 -27.20 5.38 33.64
N LEU A 8 -27.29 4.24 34.30
CA LEU A 8 -26.29 3.72 35.23
C LEU A 8 -25.17 3.08 34.43
N VAL A 9 -24.01 3.73 34.36
CA VAL A 9 -22.78 3.16 33.79
C VAL A 9 -22.10 2.33 34.87
N VAL A 10 -22.10 1.00 34.72
CA VAL A 10 -21.32 0.09 35.56
C VAL A 10 -19.93 -0.02 34.93
N VAL A 11 -18.96 0.63 35.54
CA VAL A 11 -17.53 0.47 35.23
C VAL A 11 -17.04 -0.80 35.91
N VAL A 12 -16.74 -1.83 35.12
CA VAL A 12 -16.06 -3.04 35.60
C VAL A 12 -14.56 -2.82 35.49
N LEU A 13 -13.92 -2.51 36.63
CA LEU A 13 -12.47 -2.51 36.77
C LEU A 13 -12.03 -3.96 36.99
N VAL A 14 -11.43 -4.58 35.96
CA VAL A 14 -10.69 -5.84 36.11
C VAL A 14 -9.23 -5.49 36.37
N GLY A 15 -8.79 -5.66 37.61
CA GLY A 15 -7.40 -5.61 37.99
C GLY A 15 -6.69 -6.91 37.62
N CYS A 16 -5.62 -6.82 36.82
CA CYS A 16 -4.69 -7.91 36.59
C CYS A 16 -3.37 -7.59 37.29
N GLU A 17 -3.20 -8.11 38.50
CA GLU A 17 -1.89 -8.41 39.08
C GLU A 17 -1.54 -9.85 38.69
N GLY A 18 -0.43 -10.05 37.98
CA GLY A 18 0.02 -11.36 37.54
C GLY A 18 1.52 -11.35 37.26
N ALA A 19 2.24 -12.21 38.00
CA ALA A 19 3.68 -12.21 38.19
C ALA A 19 4.50 -12.52 36.93
N LEU A 20 5.68 -11.89 36.85
CA LEU A 20 6.79 -12.22 35.96
C LEU A 20 7.30 -13.65 36.26
N VAL A 21 7.17 -14.54 35.28
CA VAL A 21 7.87 -15.83 35.24
C VAL A 21 8.72 -15.86 33.97
N SER A 22 10.05 -15.93 34.14
CA SER A 22 10.97 -16.25 33.04
C SER A 22 10.86 -17.74 32.71
N PRO A 23 10.73 -18.14 31.43
CA PRO A 23 11.00 -19.51 31.02
C PRO A 23 12.47 -19.66 30.66
N GLY A 24 13.15 -20.58 31.33
CA GLY A 24 14.41 -21.14 30.87
C GLY A 24 14.17 -22.13 29.73
N ASP A 25 15.05 -22.11 28.74
CA ASP A 25 15.00 -22.98 27.57
C ASP A 25 15.27 -24.46 27.94
N PRO A 26 14.48 -25.42 27.43
CA PRO A 26 14.88 -26.82 27.41
C PRO A 26 15.66 -27.19 26.12
N PRO A 27 16.54 -28.21 26.16
CA PRO A 27 17.39 -28.59 25.04
C PRO A 27 16.59 -29.33 23.97
N ILE A 28 16.68 -28.87 22.72
CA ILE A 28 16.08 -29.53 21.56
C ILE A 28 16.99 -30.68 21.11
N ALA A 29 16.47 -31.90 21.20
CA ALA A 29 17.03 -33.09 20.58
C ALA A 29 16.86 -33.04 19.05
N ARG A 30 17.93 -33.38 18.34
CA ARG A 30 17.96 -33.52 16.88
C ARG A 30 17.52 -34.94 16.52
N ASP A 31 16.54 -35.07 15.63
CA ASP A 31 16.41 -36.24 14.77
C ASP A 31 15.98 -35.81 13.36
N GLY A 32 16.60 -36.48 12.38
CA GLY A 32 16.69 -36.06 10.99
C GLY A 32 15.48 -36.39 10.12
N GLY A 33 15.20 -35.49 9.20
CA GLY A 33 14.34 -35.69 8.03
C GLY A 33 14.94 -34.99 6.83
N ILE A 34 15.10 -35.72 5.74
CA ILE A 34 15.83 -35.38 4.51
C ILE A 34 15.15 -34.20 3.79
N ALA A 35 15.86 -33.10 3.61
CA ALA A 35 15.49 -31.98 2.73
C ALA A 35 16.05 -32.19 1.31
N PRO A 36 15.39 -31.70 0.25
CA PRO A 36 15.89 -31.79 -1.11
C PRO A 36 17.17 -30.95 -1.28
N SER A 37 18.14 -31.51 -2.00
CA SER A 37 19.43 -30.93 -2.35
C SER A 37 19.28 -29.54 -2.98
N VAL A 38 19.86 -28.54 -2.32
CA VAL A 38 20.11 -27.23 -2.92
C VAL A 38 21.48 -27.34 -3.57
N ASP A 39 21.53 -27.35 -4.90
CA ASP A 39 22.79 -27.45 -5.63
C ASP A 39 23.75 -26.33 -5.21
N GLY A 40 25.01 -26.72 -4.97
CA GLY A 40 26.10 -25.86 -4.57
C GLY A 40 26.43 -24.83 -5.65
N GLY A 41 25.77 -23.68 -5.58
CA GLY A 41 26.14 -22.48 -6.32
C GLY A 41 27.49 -21.96 -5.83
N SER A 42 28.44 -21.82 -6.76
CA SER A 42 29.68 -21.07 -6.61
C SER A 42 29.48 -19.80 -5.78
N THR A 43 30.31 -19.59 -4.76
CA THR A 43 30.37 -18.35 -3.97
C THR A 43 30.39 -17.15 -4.94
N PRO A 44 29.37 -16.28 -4.92
CA PRO A 44 29.36 -15.09 -5.76
C PRO A 44 30.59 -14.23 -5.44
N THR A 45 31.25 -13.72 -6.47
CA THR A 45 32.24 -12.66 -6.33
C THR A 45 31.60 -11.50 -5.53
N PRO A 46 32.28 -10.91 -4.53
CA PRO A 46 31.76 -9.73 -3.83
C PRO A 46 31.46 -8.64 -4.86
N ILE A 47 30.18 -8.34 -5.08
CA ILE A 47 29.75 -7.23 -5.92
C ILE A 47 30.08 -5.95 -5.15
N ASP A 48 30.72 -4.98 -5.80
CA ASP A 48 30.92 -3.67 -5.18
C ASP A 48 29.53 -3.07 -4.91
N PRO A 49 29.17 -2.71 -3.66
CA PRO A 49 27.87 -2.09 -3.36
C PRO A 49 27.62 -0.79 -4.15
N ARG A 50 28.65 -0.19 -4.74
CA ARG A 50 28.59 1.00 -5.61
C ARG A 50 28.39 0.71 -7.09
N ASP A 51 28.43 -0.55 -7.51
CA ASP A 51 28.10 -0.90 -8.88
C ASP A 51 26.63 -0.56 -9.15
N PRO A 52 26.33 0.18 -10.24
CA PRO A 52 24.95 0.46 -10.62
C PRO A 52 24.21 -0.84 -10.85
N ILE A 53 23.31 -1.17 -9.95
CA ILE A 53 22.40 -2.30 -10.10
C ILE A 53 21.05 -1.72 -10.49
N ALA A 54 20.49 -2.23 -11.58
CA ALA A 54 19.16 -1.86 -12.00
C ALA A 54 18.17 -2.12 -10.86
N LEU A 55 17.38 -1.12 -10.52
CA LEU A 55 16.24 -1.34 -9.62
C LEU A 55 15.31 -2.39 -10.24
N PRO A 56 14.60 -3.21 -9.45
CA PRO A 56 13.71 -4.27 -9.95
C PRO A 56 12.41 -3.73 -10.58
N TYR A 57 12.43 -2.48 -11.05
CA TYR A 57 11.29 -1.73 -11.54
C TYR A 57 11.37 -1.55 -13.06
N PRO A 58 10.25 -1.59 -13.78
CA PRO A 58 10.24 -1.41 -15.22
C PRO A 58 10.61 0.03 -15.60
N GLU A 59 11.16 0.16 -16.82
CA GLU A 59 11.61 1.43 -17.41
C GLU A 59 10.56 2.54 -17.34
N SER A 60 9.29 2.18 -17.49
CA SER A 60 8.19 3.12 -17.57
C SER A 60 7.93 3.91 -16.29
N ILE A 61 8.37 3.41 -15.14
CA ILE A 61 8.26 4.09 -13.84
C ILE A 61 9.59 4.65 -13.33
N LEU A 62 10.67 4.57 -14.12
CA LEU A 62 11.93 5.24 -13.82
C LEU A 62 11.89 6.69 -14.32
N CYS A 63 12.66 7.55 -13.66
CA CYS A 63 12.95 8.86 -14.19
C CYS A 63 13.68 8.74 -15.54
N PRO A 64 13.35 9.59 -16.53
CA PRO A 64 14.07 9.60 -17.79
C PRO A 64 15.55 9.91 -17.53
N PRO A 65 16.47 9.37 -18.35
CA PRO A 65 17.88 9.72 -18.23
C PRO A 65 18.06 11.23 -18.38
N VAL A 66 18.90 11.81 -17.53
CA VAL A 66 19.28 13.23 -17.65
C VAL A 66 20.19 13.34 -18.86
N ILE A 67 19.72 13.90 -19.97
CA ILE A 67 20.57 14.34 -21.08
C ILE A 67 20.85 15.82 -20.84
N GLU A 68 22.10 16.16 -20.53
CA GLU A 68 22.55 17.55 -20.43
C GLU A 68 22.23 18.26 -21.75
N SER A 69 21.27 19.18 -21.72
CA SER A 69 20.91 19.99 -22.89
C SER A 69 21.54 21.36 -22.78
N GLU A 70 22.23 21.81 -23.83
CA GLU A 70 22.55 23.23 -24.00
C GLU A 70 21.24 24.04 -23.92
N GLY A 71 21.13 24.95 -22.95
CA GLY A 71 19.93 25.77 -22.72
C GLY A 71 19.05 25.37 -21.53
N ALA A 72 19.55 24.60 -20.56
CA ALA A 72 18.87 24.39 -19.28
C ALA A 72 18.97 25.62 -18.35
N LEU A 73 17.99 25.77 -17.45
CA LEU A 73 18.07 26.73 -16.35
C LEU A 73 19.24 26.39 -15.43
N SER A 74 19.83 27.41 -14.81
CA SER A 74 21.00 27.24 -13.95
C SER A 74 20.73 26.37 -12.72
N ALA A 75 21.79 25.80 -12.14
CA ALA A 75 21.71 25.15 -10.83
C ALA A 75 21.16 26.11 -9.77
N SER A 76 21.58 27.38 -9.80
CA SER A 76 21.09 28.41 -8.88
C SER A 76 19.58 28.67 -9.03
N PHE A 77 19.03 28.57 -10.25
CA PHE A 77 17.59 28.62 -10.47
C PHE A 77 16.89 27.43 -9.79
N GLY A 78 17.42 26.22 -9.99
CA GLY A 78 16.90 24.99 -9.37
C GLY A 78 16.87 25.07 -7.83
N GLU A 79 17.93 25.62 -7.24
CA GLU A 79 18.09 25.73 -5.79
C GLU A 79 17.22 26.81 -5.14
N ARG A 80 16.87 27.88 -5.87
CA ARG A 80 16.34 29.11 -5.26
C ARG A 80 15.04 29.62 -5.83
N CYS A 81 14.82 29.39 -7.12
CA CYS A 81 13.67 29.90 -7.85
C CYS A 81 12.64 28.79 -8.10
N ALA A 82 13.12 27.60 -8.45
CA ALA A 82 12.28 26.48 -8.89
C ALA A 82 11.35 25.94 -7.79
N GLY A 83 11.71 26.11 -6.51
CA GLY A 83 10.85 25.69 -5.40
C GLY A 83 9.47 26.36 -5.47
N CYS A 84 9.44 27.68 -5.65
CA CYS A 84 8.20 28.45 -5.75
C CYS A 84 7.69 28.55 -7.20
N HIS A 85 8.58 28.74 -8.16
CA HIS A 85 8.19 29.03 -9.55
C HIS A 85 8.18 27.81 -10.47
N GLY A 86 8.41 26.61 -9.94
CA GLY A 86 8.52 25.38 -10.73
C GLY A 86 9.86 25.25 -11.45
N ALA A 87 10.26 24.01 -11.74
CA ALA A 87 11.58 23.71 -12.30
C ALA A 87 11.80 24.24 -13.72
N ARG A 88 10.74 24.73 -14.39
CA ARG A 88 10.83 25.41 -15.69
C ARG A 88 10.30 26.85 -15.65
N GLY A 89 10.18 27.43 -14.45
CA GLY A 89 9.64 28.77 -14.22
C GLY A 89 8.17 28.94 -14.60
N GLU A 90 7.40 27.85 -14.64
CA GLU A 90 6.00 27.82 -15.04
C GLU A 90 5.03 28.41 -14.01
N GLY A 91 5.47 28.59 -12.76
CA GLY A 91 4.62 29.02 -11.65
C GLY A 91 3.72 27.92 -11.11
N GLY A 92 2.88 28.28 -10.15
CA GLY A 92 1.84 27.45 -9.55
C GLY A 92 0.61 28.30 -9.20
N ALA A 93 -0.35 27.74 -8.44
CA ALA A 93 -1.55 28.48 -8.05
C ALA A 93 -1.24 29.74 -7.22
N GLU A 94 -0.20 29.69 -6.38
CA GLU A 94 0.20 30.78 -5.48
C GLU A 94 1.39 31.61 -5.99
N PHE A 95 2.13 31.10 -6.98
CA PHE A 95 3.37 31.72 -7.45
C PHE A 95 3.30 32.00 -8.95
N PRO A 96 3.58 33.23 -9.41
CA PRO A 96 3.43 33.57 -10.82
C PRO A 96 4.45 32.85 -11.71
N SER A 97 4.07 32.67 -12.97
CA SER A 97 4.96 32.18 -14.02
C SER A 97 6.07 33.19 -14.30
N LEU A 98 7.33 32.74 -14.22
CA LEU A 98 8.50 33.56 -14.57
C LEU A 98 8.66 33.70 -16.09
N ARG A 99 7.96 32.88 -16.88
CA ARG A 99 7.96 32.97 -18.35
C ARG A 99 7.25 34.21 -18.86
N GLU A 100 6.36 34.77 -18.04
CA GLU A 100 5.54 35.93 -18.41
C GLU A 100 6.21 37.28 -18.05
N VAL A 101 7.36 37.25 -17.37
CA VAL A 101 8.08 38.47 -16.98
C VAL A 101 8.57 39.22 -18.23
N ALA A 102 8.09 40.46 -18.39
CA ALA A 102 8.17 41.19 -19.65
C ALA A 102 9.60 41.57 -20.07
N THR A 103 10.49 41.88 -19.13
CA THR A 103 11.86 42.32 -19.40
C THR A 103 12.88 41.68 -18.45
N LEU A 104 14.13 41.58 -18.89
CA LEU A 104 15.25 41.11 -18.06
C LEU A 104 15.43 42.01 -16.84
N ASP A 105 15.36 43.33 -17.02
CA ASP A 105 15.51 44.29 -15.92
C ASP A 105 14.43 44.09 -14.85
N ALA A 106 13.19 43.80 -15.24
CA ALA A 106 12.11 43.49 -14.30
C ALA A 106 12.36 42.17 -13.57
N PHE A 107 12.86 41.14 -14.28
CA PHE A 107 13.23 39.86 -13.68
C PHE A 107 14.35 40.02 -12.65
N VAL A 108 15.44 40.70 -13.01
CA VAL A 108 16.56 40.97 -12.11
C VAL A 108 16.10 41.83 -10.93
N ALA A 109 15.35 42.91 -11.17
CA ALA A 109 14.85 43.77 -10.11
C ALA A 109 13.96 43.01 -9.11
N ALA A 110 13.10 42.10 -9.58
CA ALA A 110 12.30 41.25 -8.71
C ALA A 110 13.19 40.34 -7.85
N VAL A 111 14.17 39.64 -8.45
CA VAL A 111 15.11 38.77 -7.72
C VAL A 111 15.94 39.55 -6.68
N ARG A 112 16.33 40.79 -6.98
CA ARG A 112 17.08 41.64 -6.03
C ARG A 112 16.22 42.24 -4.94
N THR A 113 14.95 42.52 -5.21
CA THR A 113 14.07 43.21 -4.25
C THR A 113 13.33 42.22 -3.35
N GLY A 114 12.98 41.04 -3.86
CA GLY A 114 12.15 40.08 -3.13
C GLY A 114 10.74 40.62 -2.86
N PRO A 115 9.90 40.83 -3.90
CA PRO A 115 8.55 41.35 -3.68
C PRO A 115 7.68 40.36 -2.89
N GLU A 116 6.80 40.92 -2.04
CA GLU A 116 5.85 40.16 -1.22
C GLU A 116 6.53 39.17 -0.26
N ALA A 117 6.29 37.87 -0.44
CA ALA A 117 6.90 36.79 0.34
C ALA A 117 8.15 36.19 -0.33
N MET A 118 8.57 36.71 -1.49
CA MET A 118 9.74 36.23 -2.19
C MET A 118 11.03 36.73 -1.50
N PRO A 119 11.99 35.86 -1.18
CA PRO A 119 13.30 36.30 -0.68
C PRO A 119 14.03 37.18 -1.71
N SER A 120 14.81 38.15 -1.24
CA SER A 120 15.77 38.87 -2.06
C SER A 120 17.09 38.09 -2.13
N PHE A 121 17.70 38.07 -3.32
CA PHE A 121 18.99 37.42 -3.54
C PHE A 121 20.04 38.44 -3.99
N ALA A 122 21.18 38.50 -3.29
CA ALA A 122 22.28 39.38 -3.63
C ALA A 122 23.08 38.86 -4.85
N ALA A 123 23.79 39.77 -5.54
CA ALA A 123 24.59 39.44 -6.72
C ALA A 123 25.72 38.44 -6.43
N SER A 124 26.20 38.40 -5.18
CA SER A 124 27.15 37.40 -4.70
C SER A 124 26.58 36.00 -4.61
N GLU A 125 25.26 35.87 -4.56
CA GLU A 125 24.61 34.59 -4.37
C GLU A 125 24.03 34.04 -5.69
N VAL A 126 23.46 34.91 -6.54
CA VAL A 126 23.15 34.60 -7.95
C VAL A 126 23.58 35.81 -8.76
N SER A 127 24.50 35.67 -9.73
CA SER A 127 24.96 36.83 -10.51
C SER A 127 23.95 37.31 -11.54
N ASP A 128 24.03 38.57 -11.95
CA ASP A 128 23.16 39.12 -13.00
C ASP A 128 23.37 38.40 -14.33
N GLU A 129 24.58 37.88 -14.61
CA GLU A 129 24.85 37.07 -15.80
C GLU A 129 24.10 35.73 -15.76
N VAL A 130 24.04 35.08 -14.59
CA VAL A 130 23.26 33.85 -14.41
C VAL A 130 21.77 34.15 -14.59
N LEU A 131 21.26 35.22 -13.98
CA LEU A 131 19.87 35.64 -14.15
C LEU A 131 19.53 36.00 -15.61
N ALA A 132 20.45 36.65 -16.33
CA ALA A 132 20.28 36.95 -17.75
C ALA A 132 20.22 35.69 -18.62
N ARG A 133 21.06 34.70 -18.34
CA ARG A 133 21.01 33.39 -19.00
C ARG A 133 19.69 32.69 -18.71
N ASP A 134 19.29 32.60 -17.45
CA ASP A 134 18.06 31.92 -17.05
C ASP A 134 16.83 32.61 -17.64
N TYR A 135 16.81 33.96 -17.64
CA TYR A 135 15.76 34.74 -18.31
C TYR A 135 15.70 34.46 -19.81
N ALA A 136 16.84 34.40 -20.51
CA ALA A 136 16.86 34.06 -21.93
C ALA A 136 16.28 32.65 -22.19
N VAL A 137 16.60 31.69 -21.33
CA VAL A 137 16.01 30.34 -21.36
C VAL A 137 14.49 30.41 -21.15
N LEU A 138 14.01 31.15 -20.14
CA LEU A 138 12.58 31.32 -19.84
C LEU A 138 11.79 32.00 -20.96
N ARG A 139 12.42 32.88 -21.76
CA ARG A 139 11.74 33.71 -22.78
C ARG A 139 11.72 33.16 -24.20
N GLY A 140 12.59 32.21 -24.53
CA GLY A 140 12.71 31.78 -25.93
C GLY A 140 13.49 30.49 -26.17
N GLY A 141 14.07 29.87 -25.13
CA GLY A 141 14.59 28.53 -25.26
C GLY A 141 13.42 27.55 -25.34
N SER A 142 13.38 26.71 -26.38
CA SER A 142 12.76 25.40 -26.17
C SER A 142 13.59 24.76 -25.07
N ILE A 143 13.07 24.73 -23.83
CA ILE A 143 13.70 24.00 -22.74
C ILE A 143 13.57 22.53 -23.12
N THR A 144 14.46 22.05 -23.98
CA THR A 144 14.64 20.64 -24.29
C THR A 144 15.42 20.02 -23.15
N SER A 145 14.99 20.25 -21.90
CA SER A 145 15.42 19.40 -20.81
C SER A 145 14.82 18.03 -21.13
N SER A 146 15.65 17.15 -21.64
CA SER A 146 15.33 15.74 -21.87
C SER A 146 14.83 15.01 -20.62
N GLY A 147 14.94 15.64 -19.44
CA GLY A 147 14.40 15.18 -18.16
C GLY A 147 12.99 15.71 -17.86
N ASP A 148 12.22 14.88 -17.16
CA ASP A 148 11.00 15.30 -16.50
C ASP A 148 11.35 16.26 -15.33
N PRO A 149 10.79 17.47 -15.25
CA PRO A 149 11.16 18.47 -14.23
C PRO A 149 10.84 18.02 -12.81
N ARG A 150 9.98 17.02 -12.64
CA ARG A 150 9.66 16.43 -11.34
C ARG A 150 10.76 15.48 -10.87
N CYS A 151 11.60 15.00 -11.79
CA CYS A 151 12.67 14.06 -11.53
C CYS A 151 13.96 14.75 -11.06
N GLY A 152 14.45 14.35 -9.90
CA GLY A 152 15.78 14.70 -9.39
C GLY A 152 16.89 13.88 -10.05
N ALA A 153 18.12 14.38 -9.98
CA ALA A 153 19.29 13.71 -10.53
C ALA A 153 19.59 12.40 -9.80
N GLY A 154 19.90 11.34 -10.56
CA GLY A 154 20.43 10.10 -10.00
C GLY A 154 21.91 10.21 -9.61
N TYR A 155 22.46 9.12 -9.08
CA TYR A 155 23.88 8.99 -8.80
C TYR A 155 24.73 8.97 -10.08
N ASP A 156 25.75 9.83 -10.13
CA ASP A 156 26.78 9.86 -11.16
C ASP A 156 28.11 9.33 -10.59
N PRO A 157 28.56 8.13 -10.99
CA PRO A 157 29.79 7.54 -10.47
C PRO A 157 31.05 8.33 -10.85
N THR A 158 30.99 9.21 -11.84
CA THR A 158 32.12 10.08 -12.20
C THR A 158 32.33 11.23 -11.20
N ARG A 159 31.32 11.49 -10.35
CA ARG A 159 31.33 12.50 -9.29
C ARG A 159 31.24 11.88 -7.89
N ALA A 160 31.59 10.59 -7.77
CA ALA A 160 31.59 9.89 -6.49
C ALA A 160 32.53 10.58 -5.48
N ARG A 161 32.04 10.73 -4.25
CA ARG A 161 32.79 11.25 -3.11
C ARG A 161 33.67 10.17 -2.52
N SER A 162 34.65 10.56 -1.70
CA SER A 162 35.31 9.61 -0.82
C SER A 162 34.36 9.11 0.27
N ASP A 163 34.62 7.92 0.81
CA ASP A 163 33.80 7.32 1.89
C ASP A 163 33.63 8.26 3.08
N ALA A 164 34.71 8.94 3.49
CA ALA A 164 34.69 9.88 4.60
C ALA A 164 33.84 11.13 4.31
N GLU A 165 33.90 11.67 3.09
CA GLU A 165 33.06 12.79 2.68
C GLU A 165 31.59 12.37 2.60
N LEU A 166 31.32 11.19 2.04
CA LEU A 166 29.98 10.64 1.94
C LEU A 166 29.36 10.44 3.33
N ASP A 167 30.09 9.81 4.25
CA ASP A 167 29.65 9.60 5.63
C ASP A 167 29.42 10.93 6.38
N ALA A 168 30.26 11.94 6.15
CA ALA A 168 30.09 13.27 6.75
C ALA A 168 28.82 13.99 6.24
N VAL A 169 28.54 13.91 4.93
CA VAL A 169 27.31 14.45 4.34
C VAL A 169 26.08 13.72 4.88
N ILE A 170 26.14 12.39 4.96
CA ILE A 170 25.06 11.58 5.56
C ILE A 170 24.85 12.01 7.01
N ALA A 171 25.90 12.07 7.84
CA ALA A 171 25.77 12.43 9.25
C ALA A 171 25.11 13.82 9.45
N ARG A 172 25.56 14.84 8.70
CA ARG A 172 24.95 16.19 8.76
C ARG A 172 23.49 16.17 8.28
N GLY A 173 23.23 15.48 7.19
CA GLY A 173 21.90 15.33 6.63
C GLY A 173 20.93 14.64 7.60
N MET A 174 21.37 13.55 8.23
CA MET A 174 20.61 12.81 9.24
C MET A 174 20.26 13.67 10.45
N GLN A 175 21.18 14.52 10.89
CA GLN A 175 20.93 15.48 11.96
C GLN A 175 19.79 16.45 11.58
N ALA A 176 19.84 17.03 10.38
CA ALA A 176 18.78 17.90 9.87
C ALA A 176 17.45 17.16 9.69
N PHE A 177 17.49 15.93 9.18
CA PHE A 177 16.29 15.12 8.90
C PHE A 177 15.56 14.65 10.17
N ARG A 178 16.31 14.45 11.27
CA ARG A 178 15.79 14.12 12.61
C ARG A 178 15.47 15.36 13.45
N ALA A 179 15.81 16.57 13.00
CA ALA A 179 15.54 17.77 13.74
C ALA A 179 14.03 17.99 13.87
N ARG A 180 13.57 18.27 15.09
CA ARG A 180 12.15 18.53 15.36
C ARG A 180 11.78 19.93 14.85
N GLY A 181 10.90 19.96 13.85
CA GLY A 181 10.35 21.19 13.28
C GLY A 181 8.97 21.58 13.85
N PRO A 182 8.36 22.65 13.30
CA PRO A 182 6.99 23.07 13.61
C PRO A 182 5.90 22.08 13.18
N ARG A 183 6.26 20.93 12.60
CA ARG A 183 5.33 19.85 12.21
C ARG A 183 5.95 18.46 12.48
N GLY A 184 6.87 18.39 13.44
CA GLY A 184 7.70 17.22 13.69
C GLY A 184 8.93 17.16 12.79
N SER A 185 9.69 16.09 12.94
CA SER A 185 10.87 15.75 12.15
C SER A 185 10.48 15.09 10.83
N CYS A 186 11.31 15.24 9.80
CA CYS A 186 11.10 14.55 8.52
C CYS A 186 11.17 13.03 8.71
N ALA A 187 12.05 12.55 9.59
CA ALA A 187 12.16 11.14 9.98
C ALA A 187 10.87 10.58 10.61
N GLY A 188 10.01 11.43 11.19
CA GLY A 188 8.72 11.02 11.74
C GLY A 188 7.64 10.74 10.68
N CYS A 189 7.86 11.12 9.43
CA CYS A 189 6.94 10.85 8.32
C CYS A 189 7.54 9.91 7.25
N HIS A 190 8.85 9.98 7.06
CA HIS A 190 9.60 9.30 6.00
C HIS A 190 10.41 8.10 6.52
N ALA A 191 11.18 7.45 5.63
CA ALA A 191 12.20 6.50 6.06
C ALA A 191 13.22 7.20 6.96
N PRO A 192 13.83 6.55 7.98
CA PRO A 192 14.62 7.26 8.99
C PRO A 192 15.90 7.92 8.45
N ASP A 193 16.28 7.55 7.23
CA ASP A 193 17.49 7.98 6.53
C ASP A 193 17.23 8.60 5.14
N ALA A 194 15.96 8.92 4.84
CA ALA A 194 15.50 9.46 3.56
C ALA A 194 15.74 8.54 2.33
N ILE A 195 15.91 7.22 2.51
CA ILE A 195 16.08 6.29 1.37
C ILE A 195 14.87 6.30 0.43
N ASP A 196 13.68 6.58 0.95
CA ASP A 196 12.47 6.73 0.13
C ASP A 196 12.56 7.95 -0.80
N LEU A 197 13.04 9.09 -0.31
CA LEU A 197 13.28 10.30 -1.12
C LEU A 197 14.47 10.15 -2.08
N ALA A 198 15.45 9.31 -1.73
CA ALA A 198 16.56 8.96 -2.62
C ALA A 198 16.10 8.07 -3.77
N ALA A 199 15.32 7.03 -3.45
CA ALA A 199 14.80 6.08 -4.41
C ALA A 199 13.69 6.67 -5.28
N ILE A 200 12.83 7.53 -4.73
CA ILE A 200 11.75 8.22 -5.45
C ILE A 200 12.28 9.59 -5.81
N GLY A 201 12.62 9.77 -7.07
CA GLY A 201 13.43 10.86 -7.58
C GLY A 201 12.71 12.19 -7.59
N TYR A 202 12.27 12.72 -6.44
CA TYR A 202 11.82 14.10 -6.36
C TYR A 202 12.97 15.04 -6.73
N SER A 203 12.64 16.12 -7.44
CA SER A 203 13.57 17.20 -7.74
C SER A 203 14.05 17.89 -6.46
N ASP A 204 15.26 18.42 -6.49
CA ASP A 204 15.83 19.18 -5.36
C ASP A 204 14.93 20.39 -5.01
N ALA A 205 14.37 21.05 -6.02
CA ALA A 205 13.41 22.14 -5.85
C ALA A 205 12.15 21.70 -5.08
N THR A 206 11.63 20.51 -5.39
CA THR A 206 10.49 19.93 -4.68
C THR A 206 10.84 19.61 -3.23
N ILE A 207 12.01 19.00 -2.99
CA ILE A 207 12.46 18.66 -1.63
C ILE A 207 12.67 19.94 -0.80
N LEU A 208 13.34 20.95 -1.34
CA LEU A 208 13.55 22.23 -0.67
C LEU A 208 12.23 22.90 -0.32
N ARG A 209 11.32 23.09 -1.30
CA ARG A 209 10.01 23.72 -1.03
C ARG A 209 9.27 23.00 0.09
N ARG A 210 9.29 21.67 0.11
CA ARG A 210 8.55 20.89 1.10
C ARG A 210 9.24 20.80 2.46
N ALA A 211 10.57 20.91 2.51
CA ALA A 211 11.33 20.88 3.76
C ALA A 211 11.37 22.25 4.46
N SER A 212 11.42 23.36 3.72
CA SER A 212 11.57 24.71 4.31
C SER A 212 10.47 25.14 5.31
N PRO A 213 9.21 24.69 5.21
CA PRO A 213 8.21 24.95 6.26
C PRO A 213 8.46 24.18 7.56
N HIS A 214 9.35 23.17 7.54
CA HIS A 214 9.61 22.25 8.64
C HIS A 214 10.95 22.53 9.31
N VAL A 215 11.98 22.93 8.56
CA VAL A 215 13.34 23.12 9.06
C VAL A 215 13.94 24.43 8.55
N SER A 216 15.10 24.82 9.09
CA SER A 216 15.84 25.97 8.57
C SER A 216 16.24 25.77 7.10
N GLU A 217 16.51 26.84 6.36
CA GLU A 217 16.94 26.74 4.96
C GLU A 217 18.25 25.94 4.81
N ASP A 218 19.19 26.11 5.75
CA ASP A 218 20.44 25.35 5.78
C ASP A 218 20.20 23.86 6.02
N ASP A 219 19.25 23.52 6.90
CA ASP A 219 18.88 22.13 7.16
C ASP A 219 18.11 21.54 5.98
N ALA A 220 17.24 22.30 5.31
CA ALA A 220 16.59 21.87 4.07
C ALA A 220 17.63 21.53 2.98
N ARG A 221 18.68 22.35 2.83
CA ARG A 221 19.80 22.05 1.93
C ARG A 221 20.59 20.82 2.38
N ALA A 222 20.81 20.63 3.68
CA ALA A 222 21.44 19.43 4.21
C ALA A 222 20.61 18.16 3.93
N ILE A 223 19.27 18.26 3.92
CA ILE A 223 18.38 17.16 3.55
C ILE A 223 18.49 16.84 2.05
N VAL A 224 18.57 17.83 1.16
CA VAL A 224 18.85 17.57 -0.27
C VAL A 224 20.19 16.86 -0.43
N ALA A 225 21.22 17.31 0.29
CA ALA A 225 22.53 16.66 0.27
C ALA A 225 22.47 15.20 0.78
N LEU A 226 21.66 14.93 1.82
CA LEU A 226 21.38 13.57 2.31
C LEU A 226 20.79 12.70 1.20
N VAL A 227 19.77 13.19 0.50
CA VAL A 227 19.08 12.45 -0.57
C VAL A 227 20.07 12.04 -1.66
N HIS A 228 20.94 12.96 -2.11
CA HIS A 228 21.98 12.64 -3.10
C HIS A 228 23.05 11.68 -2.55
N ALA A 229 23.45 11.84 -1.28
CA ALA A 229 24.36 10.91 -0.63
C ALA A 229 23.77 9.49 -0.50
N GLN A 230 22.47 9.36 -0.27
CA GLN A 230 21.79 8.07 -0.27
C GLN A 230 21.70 7.45 -1.67
N ARG A 231 21.46 8.27 -2.70
CA ARG A 231 21.55 7.81 -4.10
C ARG A 231 22.94 7.24 -4.40
N GLU A 232 23.99 7.92 -3.95
CA GLU A 232 25.37 7.45 -4.07
C GLU A 232 25.64 6.16 -3.28
N ARG A 233 25.28 6.14 -1.99
CA ARG A 233 25.47 4.97 -1.10
C ARG A 233 24.77 3.71 -1.63
N HIS A 234 23.62 3.88 -2.26
CA HIS A 234 22.81 2.80 -2.81
C HIS A 234 22.88 2.72 -4.34
N ALA A 235 23.88 3.33 -4.99
CA ALA A 235 24.11 3.31 -6.44
C ALA A 235 22.84 3.54 -7.30
N ILE A 236 21.96 4.46 -6.87
CA ILE A 236 20.69 4.77 -7.53
C ILE A 236 20.94 5.73 -8.70
N ALA A 237 21.41 5.18 -9.82
CA ALA A 237 21.71 5.97 -11.03
C ALA A 237 20.44 6.51 -11.71
N ARG A 238 19.32 5.80 -11.58
CA ARG A 238 18.02 6.21 -12.13
C ARG A 238 16.94 6.02 -11.07
N PRO A 239 16.52 7.09 -10.38
CA PRO A 239 15.48 6.98 -9.36
C PRO A 239 14.11 6.73 -10.00
N LEU A 240 13.15 6.35 -9.18
CA LEU A 240 11.75 6.13 -9.53
C LEU A 240 11.07 7.47 -9.79
N HIS A 241 10.18 7.51 -10.78
CA HIS A 241 9.45 8.72 -11.13
C HIS A 241 8.36 9.01 -10.09
N PRO A 242 8.32 10.22 -9.47
CA PRO A 242 7.39 10.53 -8.38
C PRO A 242 5.91 10.40 -8.75
N ASP A 243 5.52 10.81 -9.97
CA ASP A 243 4.11 10.69 -10.41
C ASP A 243 3.67 9.31 -10.90
N ARG A 244 4.62 8.44 -11.27
CA ARG A 244 4.33 7.13 -11.87
C ARG A 244 4.49 6.00 -10.88
N PHE A 245 5.48 6.11 -9.99
CA PHE A 245 5.70 5.14 -8.95
C PHE A 245 4.56 5.16 -7.93
N ARG A 246 3.94 4.00 -7.76
CA ARG A 246 2.91 3.72 -6.76
C ARG A 246 3.38 2.48 -6.02
N PRO A 247 3.80 2.59 -4.75
CA PRO A 247 4.33 1.44 -4.05
C PRO A 247 3.32 0.30 -4.04
N LEU A 248 3.83 -0.90 -4.29
CA LEU A 248 3.04 -2.13 -4.31
C LEU A 248 1.90 -2.15 -5.35
N GLN A 249 1.84 -1.21 -6.30
CA GLN A 249 0.93 -1.28 -7.45
C GLN A 249 1.20 -2.56 -8.23
N PRO A 250 0.20 -3.45 -8.37
CA PRO A 250 0.35 -4.66 -9.14
C PRO A 250 0.73 -4.39 -10.60
N GLY A 251 1.74 -5.10 -11.09
CA GLY A 251 2.30 -4.91 -12.43
C GLY A 251 3.00 -3.56 -12.62
N PHE A 252 3.28 -2.83 -11.52
CA PHE A 252 3.96 -1.53 -11.45
C PHE A 252 3.23 -0.34 -12.10
N GLU A 253 2.20 -0.61 -12.88
CA GLU A 253 1.43 0.40 -13.58
C GLU A 253 -0.07 0.18 -13.40
N PRO A 254 -0.85 1.27 -13.25
CA PRO A 254 -2.29 1.15 -13.24
C PRO A 254 -2.78 0.74 -14.63
N LEU A 255 -3.68 -0.24 -14.66
CA LEU A 255 -4.31 -0.67 -15.88
C LEU A 255 -5.24 0.45 -16.40
N ALA A 256 -5.12 0.81 -17.68
CA ALA A 256 -5.85 1.91 -18.31
C ALA A 256 -5.63 3.26 -17.56
N PRO A 257 -4.44 3.87 -17.68
CA PRO A 257 -4.07 5.08 -16.93
C PRO A 257 -5.02 6.24 -17.23
N SER A 258 -5.31 7.07 -16.22
CA SER A 258 -6.38 8.08 -16.28
C SER A 258 -6.27 8.99 -17.52
N THR A 259 -7.41 9.23 -18.15
CA THR A 259 -7.57 10.23 -19.22
C THR A 259 -8.14 11.55 -18.69
N THR A 260 -8.59 11.55 -17.43
CA THR A 260 -9.23 12.70 -16.77
C THR A 260 -8.48 13.09 -15.49
N PRO A 261 -8.42 14.39 -15.16
CA PRO A 261 -7.85 14.85 -13.89
C PRO A 261 -8.77 14.57 -12.69
N THR A 262 -10.05 14.27 -12.92
CA THR A 262 -10.99 13.99 -11.83
C THR A 262 -10.84 12.56 -11.30
N PRO A 263 -10.55 12.37 -10.01
CA PRO A 263 -10.53 11.05 -9.39
C PRO A 263 -11.86 10.31 -9.58
N GLY A 264 -11.80 8.98 -9.77
CA GLY A 264 -12.99 8.12 -9.81
C GLY A 264 -13.69 7.95 -11.17
N LEU A 265 -13.64 8.94 -12.08
CA LEU A 265 -14.36 8.90 -13.37
C LEU A 265 -13.92 7.77 -14.30
N ASP A 266 -12.67 7.32 -14.18
CA ASP A 266 -12.10 6.30 -15.06
C ASP A 266 -12.26 4.86 -14.51
N SER A 267 -12.93 4.67 -13.37
CA SER A 267 -12.99 3.35 -12.69
C SER A 267 -13.66 2.28 -13.54
N ASP A 268 -14.75 2.59 -14.24
CA ASP A 268 -15.44 1.64 -15.11
C ASP A 268 -14.58 1.23 -16.33
N ARG A 269 -13.81 2.18 -16.87
CA ARG A 269 -12.87 1.90 -17.95
C ARG A 269 -11.76 0.97 -17.47
N ARG A 270 -11.21 1.20 -16.27
CA ARG A 270 -10.19 0.33 -15.67
C ARG A 270 -10.71 -1.06 -15.34
N ASP A 271 -11.95 -1.17 -14.86
CA ASP A 271 -12.61 -2.46 -14.60
C ASP A 271 -12.89 -3.24 -15.90
N THR A 272 -13.25 -2.53 -16.98
CA THR A 272 -13.40 -3.12 -18.32
C THR A 272 -12.06 -3.62 -18.85
N ALA A 273 -11.02 -2.80 -18.78
CA ALA A 273 -9.71 -3.19 -19.28
C ALA A 273 -9.08 -4.31 -18.43
N PHE A 274 -9.41 -4.41 -17.13
CA PHE A 274 -9.04 -5.56 -16.30
C PHE A 274 -9.73 -6.84 -16.77
N MET A 275 -11.04 -6.80 -17.07
CA MET A 275 -11.75 -7.94 -17.67
C MET A 275 -11.09 -8.39 -18.98
N GLU A 276 -10.71 -7.46 -19.85
CA GLU A 276 -10.02 -7.74 -21.12
C GLU A 276 -8.67 -8.41 -20.85
N SER A 277 -7.85 -7.91 -19.93
CA SER A 277 -6.59 -8.55 -19.55
C SER A 277 -6.80 -9.97 -18.99
N LEU A 278 -7.77 -10.17 -18.09
CA LEU A 278 -8.08 -11.49 -17.56
C LEU A 278 -8.53 -12.49 -18.64
N ARG A 279 -9.26 -12.02 -19.66
CA ARG A 279 -9.79 -12.86 -20.75
C ARG A 279 -8.75 -13.12 -21.83
N ASP A 280 -8.06 -12.07 -22.28
CA ASP A 280 -7.29 -12.06 -23.52
C ASP A 280 -5.79 -12.26 -23.26
N GLU A 281 -5.26 -11.80 -22.12
CA GLU A 281 -3.85 -11.98 -21.74
C GLU A 281 -3.64 -13.20 -20.84
N HIS A 282 -4.54 -13.41 -19.86
CA HIS A 282 -4.44 -14.50 -18.88
C HIS A 282 -5.28 -15.73 -19.24
N GLU A 283 -6.20 -15.61 -20.20
CA GLU A 283 -7.10 -16.69 -20.64
C GLU A 283 -7.72 -17.46 -19.46
N LEU A 284 -8.24 -16.72 -18.47
CA LEU A 284 -8.74 -17.35 -17.25
C LEU A 284 -9.91 -18.29 -17.55
N ARG A 285 -9.78 -19.55 -17.13
CA ARG A 285 -10.80 -20.59 -17.32
C ARG A 285 -12.16 -20.19 -16.74
N ILE A 286 -12.15 -19.46 -15.63
CA ILE A 286 -13.38 -18.95 -15.01
C ILE A 286 -14.13 -17.95 -15.91
N LEU A 287 -13.47 -17.31 -16.88
CA LEU A 287 -14.10 -16.44 -17.89
C LEU A 287 -14.50 -17.16 -19.18
N GLY A 288 -14.06 -18.41 -19.36
CA GLY A 288 -14.24 -19.18 -20.60
C GLY A 288 -15.53 -19.99 -20.65
N ALA A 289 -15.45 -21.19 -21.23
CA ALA A 289 -16.55 -22.14 -21.30
C ALA A 289 -17.04 -22.56 -19.89
N PRO A 290 -18.28 -23.09 -19.76
CA PRO A 290 -18.77 -23.63 -18.50
C PRO A 290 -17.83 -24.71 -17.92
N ILE A 291 -17.51 -24.63 -16.63
CA ILE A 291 -16.73 -25.65 -15.92
C ILE A 291 -17.63 -26.85 -15.61
N THR A 292 -17.47 -27.96 -16.31
CA THR A 292 -18.38 -29.13 -16.19
C THR A 292 -17.75 -30.37 -15.56
N SER A 293 -16.45 -30.36 -15.28
CA SER A 293 -15.73 -31.52 -14.75
C SER A 293 -14.82 -31.16 -13.58
N VAL A 294 -14.46 -32.16 -12.76
CA VAL A 294 -13.51 -32.00 -11.65
C VAL A 294 -12.13 -31.59 -12.17
N ASP A 295 -11.69 -32.12 -13.31
CA ASP A 295 -10.40 -31.75 -13.89
C ASP A 295 -10.38 -30.30 -14.36
N ASP A 296 -11.48 -29.81 -14.96
CA ASP A 296 -11.62 -28.39 -15.30
C ASP A 296 -11.62 -27.50 -14.06
N ALA A 297 -12.33 -27.91 -13.00
CA ALA A 297 -12.38 -27.19 -11.74
C ALA A 297 -11.00 -27.12 -11.06
N ARG A 298 -10.25 -28.24 -11.03
CA ARG A 298 -8.89 -28.29 -10.50
C ARG A 298 -7.96 -27.40 -11.31
N ALA A 299 -8.02 -27.47 -12.64
CA ALA A 299 -7.23 -26.62 -13.53
C ALA A 299 -7.56 -25.13 -13.35
N ALA A 300 -8.83 -24.77 -13.15
CA ALA A 300 -9.23 -23.39 -12.87
C ALA A 300 -8.72 -22.90 -11.50
N ALA A 301 -8.82 -23.73 -10.46
CA ALA A 301 -8.31 -23.41 -9.12
C ALA A 301 -6.78 -23.28 -9.11
N GLU A 302 -6.07 -24.16 -9.82
CA GLU A 302 -4.61 -24.07 -9.99
C GLU A 302 -4.20 -22.84 -10.79
N GLN A 303 -4.91 -22.52 -11.88
CA GLN A 303 -4.65 -21.31 -12.65
C GLN A 303 -4.80 -20.07 -11.77
N LEU A 304 -5.90 -19.95 -11.01
CA LEU A 304 -6.10 -18.86 -10.06
C LEU A 304 -4.96 -18.80 -9.04
N ALA A 305 -4.62 -19.93 -8.40
CA ALA A 305 -3.52 -20.04 -7.43
C ALA A 305 -2.16 -19.61 -7.99
N SER A 306 -1.92 -19.84 -9.27
CA SER A 306 -0.65 -19.52 -9.93
C SER A 306 -0.48 -18.04 -10.28
N ILE A 307 -1.55 -17.24 -10.23
CA ILE A 307 -1.48 -15.81 -10.52
C ILE A 307 -0.73 -15.10 -9.40
N ASP A 308 0.42 -14.51 -9.75
CA ASP A 308 1.13 -13.60 -8.87
C ASP A 308 0.40 -12.24 -8.86
N LEU A 309 -0.34 -12.00 -7.77
CA LEU A 309 -1.12 -10.78 -7.53
C LEU A 309 -0.28 -9.50 -7.55
N ARG A 310 1.05 -9.60 -7.45
CA ARG A 310 1.95 -8.44 -7.50
C ARG A 310 2.33 -8.06 -8.93
N THR A 311 2.15 -8.97 -9.88
CA THR A 311 2.46 -8.74 -11.31
C THR A 311 1.20 -8.61 -12.17
N LEU A 312 0.07 -9.10 -11.69
CA LEU A 312 -1.23 -8.93 -12.32
C LEU A 312 -1.62 -7.45 -12.35
N ARG A 313 -1.55 -6.79 -13.51
CA ARG A 313 -2.02 -5.41 -13.65
C ARG A 313 -3.50 -5.32 -13.31
N VAL A 314 -3.87 -4.36 -12.47
CA VAL A 314 -5.26 -4.15 -12.03
C VAL A 314 -5.71 -2.70 -12.21
N GLY A 315 -7.02 -2.52 -12.26
CA GLY A 315 -7.69 -1.23 -12.35
C GLY A 315 -7.85 -0.50 -11.01
N VAL A 316 -7.61 -1.18 -9.89
CA VAL A 316 -7.51 -0.56 -8.56
C VAL A 316 -6.17 0.17 -8.45
N LEU A 317 -6.24 1.46 -8.10
CA LEU A 317 -5.06 2.30 -7.95
C LEU A 317 -4.50 2.18 -6.54
N ALA A 318 -3.22 1.84 -6.42
CA ALA A 318 -2.44 2.14 -5.23
C ALA A 318 -2.11 3.65 -5.20
N ASP A 319 -1.92 4.21 -4.03
CA ASP A 319 -1.63 5.63 -3.88
C ASP A 319 -0.20 5.98 -4.31
N ARG A 320 0.04 7.24 -4.65
CA ARG A 320 1.41 7.76 -4.86
C ARG A 320 2.09 7.91 -3.52
N TRP A 321 3.43 7.94 -3.53
CA TRP A 321 4.19 8.15 -2.31
C TRP A 321 3.80 9.43 -1.59
N THR A 322 3.77 10.54 -2.33
CA THR A 322 3.21 11.80 -1.87
C THR A 322 2.34 12.43 -2.95
N GLU A 323 1.34 13.17 -2.53
CA GLU A 323 0.59 14.10 -3.37
C GLU A 323 1.02 15.54 -3.05
N ASP A 324 0.83 16.46 -4.00
CA ASP A 324 1.34 17.82 -3.89
C ASP A 324 0.49 18.78 -4.71
N GLY A 325 -0.34 19.57 -4.02
CA GLY A 325 -1.25 20.54 -4.63
C GLY A 325 -0.56 21.57 -5.52
N PHE A 326 0.76 21.77 -5.37
CA PHE A 326 1.54 22.60 -6.29
C PHE A 326 1.46 22.14 -7.75
N HIS A 327 1.24 20.84 -7.97
CA HIS A 327 1.13 20.24 -9.29
C HIS A 327 -0.31 20.16 -9.83
N GLY A 328 -1.28 20.76 -9.13
CA GLY A 328 -2.67 20.85 -9.56
C GLY A 328 -3.66 20.54 -8.45
N GLU A 329 -4.90 21.03 -8.62
CA GLU A 329 -5.98 20.80 -7.66
C GLU A 329 -6.30 19.31 -7.49
N ASP A 330 -6.14 18.49 -8.54
CA ASP A 330 -6.32 17.02 -8.48
C ASP A 330 -5.31 16.32 -7.56
N ARG A 331 -4.28 17.02 -7.11
CA ARG A 331 -3.24 16.54 -6.18
C ARG A 331 -3.46 16.98 -4.74
N ARG A 332 -4.53 17.72 -4.46
CA ARG A 332 -4.93 18.09 -3.09
C ARG A 332 -5.76 16.97 -2.47
N VAL A 333 -5.17 15.78 -2.34
CA VAL A 333 -5.87 14.57 -1.89
C VAL A 333 -5.06 13.83 -0.83
N ILE A 334 -5.75 13.20 0.12
CA ILE A 334 -5.12 12.44 1.22
C ILE A 334 -4.71 11.02 0.80
N THR A 335 -5.01 10.66 -0.46
CA THR A 335 -4.66 9.39 -1.10
C THR A 335 -3.16 9.35 -1.44
N GLU A 336 -2.34 9.40 -0.41
CA GLU A 336 -0.88 9.33 -0.43
C GLU A 336 -0.36 8.42 0.69
N TRP A 337 0.90 7.97 0.58
CA TRP A 337 1.53 7.10 1.58
C TRP A 337 2.06 7.86 2.80
N ILE A 338 2.62 9.05 2.59
CA ILE A 338 3.22 9.82 3.68
C ILE A 338 2.15 10.26 4.69
N PRO A 339 2.37 10.06 6.00
CA PRO A 339 1.45 10.53 7.03
C PRO A 339 1.51 12.05 7.17
N GLY A 340 0.34 12.69 7.35
CA GLY A 340 0.23 14.12 7.65
C GLY A 340 0.58 14.50 9.09
N ILE A 341 0.83 13.51 9.96
CA ILE A 341 1.21 13.70 11.37
C ILE A 341 2.45 12.86 11.63
N ALA A 342 3.55 13.51 12.02
CA ALA A 342 4.84 12.86 12.28
C ALA A 342 4.79 11.98 13.54
N ARG A 343 5.63 10.94 13.56
CA ARG A 343 5.93 10.13 14.74
C ARG A 343 7.25 10.58 15.35
N GLU A 344 7.20 11.01 16.60
CA GLU A 344 8.37 11.47 17.36
C GLU A 344 8.71 10.47 18.46
N PRO A 345 9.99 10.32 18.85
CA PRO A 345 10.31 9.61 20.07
C PRO A 345 9.56 10.23 21.25
N ARG A 346 9.07 9.39 22.16
CA ARG A 346 8.51 9.84 23.44
C ARG A 346 9.60 10.52 24.26
N GLU A 347 9.21 11.50 25.07
CA GLU A 347 10.13 12.16 26.00
C GLU A 347 10.88 11.13 26.87
N GLY A 348 12.21 11.20 26.85
CA GLY A 348 13.10 10.30 27.58
C GLY A 348 13.38 8.97 26.90
N MET A 349 12.81 8.71 25.71
CA MET A 349 13.02 7.49 24.91
C MET A 349 13.85 7.75 23.64
N GLU A 350 14.37 8.97 23.45
CA GLU A 350 15.08 9.40 22.25
C GLU A 350 16.32 8.55 21.96
N ASP A 351 17.14 8.30 22.98
CA ASP A 351 18.36 7.50 22.85
C ASP A 351 18.06 6.06 22.45
N GLU A 352 17.05 5.42 23.06
CA GLU A 352 16.64 4.06 22.71
C GLU A 352 16.05 3.99 21.30
N TRP A 353 15.20 4.95 20.95
CA TRP A 353 14.59 5.07 19.63
C TRP A 353 15.65 5.16 18.53
N TYR A 354 16.58 6.11 18.66
CA TYR A 354 17.61 6.31 17.65
C TYR A 354 18.67 5.22 17.66
N ALA A 355 18.98 4.60 18.80
CA ALA A 355 19.88 3.45 18.84
C ALA A 355 19.33 2.25 18.04
N LEU A 356 18.03 1.96 18.12
CA LEU A 356 17.40 0.90 17.33
C LEU A 356 17.40 1.22 15.84
N ILE A 357 17.09 2.47 15.48
CA ILE A 357 17.15 2.93 14.08
C ILE A 357 18.57 2.80 13.55
N ASP A 358 19.58 3.32 14.26
CA ASP A 358 20.97 3.33 13.82
C ASP A 358 21.54 1.91 13.72
N ALA A 359 21.19 1.02 14.65
CA ALA A 359 21.52 -0.40 14.56
C ALA A 359 20.91 -1.06 13.32
N TYR A 360 19.67 -0.73 12.98
CA TYR A 360 19.03 -1.19 11.74
C TYR A 360 19.71 -0.61 10.49
N LEU A 361 19.96 0.70 10.44
CA LEU A 361 20.58 1.34 9.28
C LEU A 361 22.02 0.84 9.03
N ALA A 362 22.76 0.51 10.09
CA ALA A 362 24.09 -0.06 9.97
C ALA A 362 24.08 -1.49 9.38
N GLU A 363 23.02 -2.27 9.61
CA GLU A 363 22.88 -3.62 9.06
C GLU A 363 21.39 -3.92 8.77
N PRO A 364 20.88 -3.54 7.58
CA PRO A 364 19.44 -3.52 7.29
C PRO A 364 18.89 -4.92 6.98
N THR A 365 19.02 -5.85 7.93
CA THR A 365 18.45 -7.21 7.84
C THR A 365 16.97 -7.21 8.26
N PRO A 366 16.19 -8.20 7.82
CA PRO A 366 14.81 -8.39 8.30
C PRO A 366 14.70 -8.47 9.83
N ALA A 367 15.68 -9.11 10.49
CA ALA A 367 15.69 -9.24 11.94
C ALA A 367 15.85 -7.90 12.66
N ARG A 368 16.80 -7.06 12.22
CA ARG A 368 16.98 -5.72 12.79
C ARG A 368 15.85 -4.77 12.44
N PHE A 369 15.29 -4.87 11.24
CA PHE A 369 14.09 -4.13 10.86
C PHE A 369 12.94 -4.43 11.82
N TRP A 370 12.63 -5.71 12.04
CA TRP A 370 11.54 -6.08 12.95
C TRP A 370 11.82 -5.72 14.42
N ALA A 371 13.08 -5.79 14.87
CA ALA A 371 13.46 -5.38 16.23
C ALA A 371 13.16 -3.90 16.50
N TRP A 372 13.38 -3.02 15.51
CA TRP A 372 13.00 -1.61 15.58
C TRP A 372 11.49 -1.40 15.34
N TYR A 373 10.95 -1.97 14.27
CA TYR A 373 9.56 -1.80 13.84
C TYR A 373 8.56 -2.19 14.94
N ASP A 374 8.78 -3.33 15.61
CA ASP A 374 7.90 -3.81 16.68
C ASP A 374 7.93 -2.90 17.93
N ARG A 375 8.89 -1.97 18.03
CA ARG A 375 9.03 -1.00 19.13
C ARG A 375 8.46 0.38 18.83
N VAL A 376 7.99 0.63 17.61
CA VAL A 376 7.47 1.95 17.18
C VAL A 376 6.40 2.48 18.13
N ASP A 377 5.38 1.68 18.46
CA ASP A 377 4.27 2.15 19.31
C ASP A 377 4.71 2.41 20.77
N ALA A 378 5.69 1.65 21.25
CA ALA A 378 6.22 1.78 22.60
C ALA A 378 7.14 3.00 22.76
N LEU A 379 7.92 3.33 21.73
CA LEU A 379 8.97 4.34 21.79
C LEU A 379 8.60 5.67 21.13
N SER A 380 7.50 5.73 20.38
CA SER A 380 7.08 6.96 19.70
C SER A 380 5.67 7.39 20.09
N GLU A 381 5.37 8.65 19.81
CA GLU A 381 4.07 9.29 19.94
C GLU A 381 3.81 10.21 18.74
N PRO A 382 2.54 10.57 18.45
CA PRO A 382 2.28 11.53 17.39
C PRO A 382 2.86 12.90 17.79
N TRP A 383 3.42 13.63 16.83
CA TRP A 383 3.81 15.01 17.06
C TRP A 383 2.57 15.84 17.37
N ASP A 384 2.62 16.57 18.48
CA ASP A 384 1.52 17.41 18.96
C ASP A 384 2.08 18.72 19.54
N ALA A 385 2.28 19.75 18.70
CA ALA A 385 2.77 21.02 19.22
C ALA A 385 1.72 21.80 20.03
N ASP A 386 0.42 21.51 19.85
CA ASP A 386 -0.67 22.39 20.32
C ASP A 386 -1.91 21.65 20.87
N GLY A 387 -1.82 20.35 21.18
CA GLY A 387 -2.99 19.55 21.60
C GLY A 387 -3.91 19.17 20.44
N ILE A 388 -3.51 19.41 19.20
CA ILE A 388 -4.27 19.14 17.96
C ILE A 388 -4.59 17.65 17.84
N VAL A 389 -3.69 16.80 18.35
CA VAL A 389 -3.83 15.35 18.37
C VAL A 389 -4.97 14.91 19.30
N GLU A 390 -5.19 15.60 20.43
CA GLU A 390 -6.20 15.22 21.44
C GLU A 390 -7.63 15.24 20.86
N GLY A 391 -7.89 16.12 19.89
CA GLY A 391 -9.18 16.21 19.18
C GLY A 391 -9.35 15.28 17.97
N THR A 392 -8.30 14.57 17.55
CA THR A 392 -8.26 13.84 16.27
C THR A 392 -7.76 12.38 16.38
N PRO A 393 -8.17 11.58 17.39
CA PRO A 393 -7.60 10.26 17.66
C PRO A 393 -7.67 9.28 16.48
N LEU A 394 -8.73 9.36 15.68
CA LEU A 394 -8.91 8.52 14.49
C LEU A 394 -7.93 8.88 13.37
N ALA A 395 -7.66 10.17 13.15
CA ALA A 395 -6.65 10.61 12.20
C ALA A 395 -5.25 10.21 12.66
N ASN A 396 -4.96 10.32 13.96
CA ASN A 396 -3.68 9.87 14.52
C ASN A 396 -3.42 8.39 14.31
N GLU A 397 -4.45 7.55 14.53
CA GLU A 397 -4.34 6.12 14.26
C GLU A 397 -4.10 5.85 12.77
N LEU A 398 -4.82 6.52 11.86
CA LEU A 398 -4.58 6.41 10.42
C LEU A 398 -3.13 6.80 10.06
N MET A 399 -2.64 7.94 10.54
CA MET A 399 -1.29 8.43 10.25
C MET A 399 -0.23 7.49 10.82
N ARG A 400 -0.45 6.91 11.99
CA ARG A 400 0.43 5.89 12.56
C ARG A 400 0.51 4.64 11.67
N ARG A 401 -0.61 4.17 11.12
CA ARG A 401 -0.62 3.02 10.19
C ARG A 401 0.05 3.33 8.86
N LYS A 402 -0.11 4.56 8.34
CA LYS A 402 0.64 5.05 7.17
C LYS A 402 2.14 5.09 7.46
N TYR A 403 2.57 5.62 8.61
CA TYR A 403 3.98 5.62 9.02
C TYR A 403 4.58 4.21 9.03
N LEU A 404 3.91 3.25 9.67
CA LEU A 404 4.36 1.85 9.67
C LEU A 404 4.47 1.27 8.26
N SER A 405 3.51 1.58 7.39
CA SER A 405 3.53 1.16 5.97
C SER A 405 4.71 1.75 5.20
N VAL A 406 5.01 3.04 5.43
CA VAL A 406 6.19 3.72 4.88
C VAL A 406 7.47 3.02 5.31
N GLN A 407 7.60 2.59 6.56
CA GLN A 407 8.82 1.91 7.04
C GLN A 407 9.02 0.55 6.36
N LEU A 408 7.95 -0.23 6.17
CA LEU A 408 8.01 -1.52 5.49
C LEU A 408 8.43 -1.36 4.02
N VAL A 409 7.83 -0.41 3.29
CA VAL A 409 8.20 -0.14 1.89
C VAL A 409 9.61 0.45 1.79
N SER A 410 10.03 1.28 2.73
CA SER A 410 11.38 1.84 2.75
C SER A 410 12.44 0.76 2.97
N HIS A 411 12.15 -0.27 3.77
CA HIS A 411 12.99 -1.46 3.84
C HIS A 411 13.07 -2.17 2.48
N MET A 412 11.95 -2.33 1.78
CA MET A 412 11.92 -2.94 0.45
C MET A 412 12.75 -2.13 -0.56
N LEU A 413 12.65 -0.80 -0.58
CA LEU A 413 13.45 0.07 -1.45
C LEU A 413 14.95 -0.10 -1.17
N ARG A 414 15.35 -0.12 0.11
CA ARG A 414 16.74 -0.35 0.53
C ARG A 414 17.25 -1.73 0.12
N ALA A 415 16.42 -2.76 0.29
CA ALA A 415 16.72 -4.14 -0.10
C ALA A 415 16.57 -4.39 -1.61
N ARG A 416 16.12 -3.40 -2.38
CA ARG A 416 15.75 -3.51 -3.80
C ARG A 416 14.82 -4.71 -4.06
N ALA A 417 13.84 -4.87 -3.18
CA ALA A 417 12.86 -5.93 -3.23
C ALA A 417 11.49 -5.39 -3.67
N THR A 418 10.74 -6.20 -4.41
CA THR A 418 9.33 -5.94 -4.75
C THR A 418 8.37 -6.76 -3.90
N THR A 419 8.91 -7.60 -3.01
CA THR A 419 8.17 -8.43 -2.07
C THR A 419 8.30 -7.85 -0.67
N PRO A 420 7.20 -7.62 0.06
CA PRO A 420 7.29 -7.24 1.45
C PRO A 420 7.95 -8.35 2.29
N LEU A 421 8.50 -7.96 3.45
CA LEU A 421 9.08 -8.91 4.40
C LEU A 421 8.05 -9.94 4.86
N ASP A 422 8.52 -11.12 5.23
CA ASP A 422 7.64 -12.12 5.85
C ASP A 422 7.14 -11.61 7.22
N PRO A 423 5.82 -11.36 7.40
CA PRO A 423 5.30 -10.87 8.68
C PRO A 423 5.46 -11.92 9.78
N TRP A 424 5.57 -13.19 9.41
CA TRP A 424 5.76 -14.32 10.31
C TRP A 424 7.21 -14.48 10.78
N GLY A 425 8.16 -13.68 10.26
CA GLY A 425 9.57 -13.76 10.64
C GLY A 425 10.22 -15.11 10.29
N GLY A 426 9.78 -15.76 9.22
CA GLY A 426 10.28 -17.06 8.76
C GLY A 426 9.53 -18.28 9.31
N ALA A 427 8.56 -18.10 10.21
CA ALA A 427 7.77 -19.20 10.75
C ALA A 427 6.92 -19.87 9.67
N ARG A 428 6.71 -21.20 9.79
CA ARG A 428 5.95 -22.04 8.85
C ARG A 428 5.00 -22.98 9.60
N GLY A 429 3.95 -23.43 8.92
CA GLY A 429 3.00 -24.39 9.47
C GLY A 429 2.39 -23.94 10.80
N ALA A 430 2.18 -24.90 11.71
CA ALA A 430 1.58 -24.67 13.02
C ALA A 430 2.31 -23.62 13.88
N ALA A 431 3.61 -23.37 13.64
CA ALA A 431 4.35 -22.32 14.35
C ALA A 431 3.83 -20.89 14.06
N ARG A 432 3.03 -20.70 13.00
CA ARG A 432 2.42 -19.40 12.67
C ARG A 432 1.27 -19.03 13.59
N VAL A 433 0.49 -20.00 14.09
CA VAL A 433 -0.67 -19.74 14.94
C VAL A 433 -0.34 -18.85 16.15
N PRO A 434 0.65 -19.19 17.01
CA PRO A 434 0.99 -18.35 18.16
C PRO A 434 1.61 -17.00 17.77
N LEU A 435 2.05 -16.83 16.52
CA LEU A 435 2.66 -15.59 16.01
C LEU A 435 1.66 -14.71 15.25
N ARG A 436 0.40 -15.12 15.13
CA ARG A 436 -0.59 -14.43 14.30
C ARG A 436 -0.87 -12.99 14.72
N ALA A 437 -1.04 -12.73 16.01
CA ALA A 437 -1.25 -11.36 16.49
C ALA A 437 -0.08 -10.43 16.09
N ARG A 438 1.16 -10.96 16.11
CA ARG A 438 2.34 -10.24 15.64
C ARG A 438 2.32 -10.06 14.12
N ALA A 439 1.94 -11.09 13.36
CA ALA A 439 1.82 -10.98 11.90
C ALA A 439 0.78 -9.93 11.47
N ILE A 440 -0.35 -9.84 12.19
CA ILE A 440 -1.36 -8.77 12.04
C ILE A 440 -0.74 -7.40 12.27
N ALA A 441 -0.03 -7.22 13.38
CA ALA A 441 0.63 -5.94 13.68
C ALA A 441 1.68 -5.53 12.62
N ARG A 442 2.26 -6.53 11.93
CA ARG A 442 3.22 -6.37 10.84
C ARG A 442 2.58 -6.28 9.44
N ASN A 443 1.26 -6.26 9.34
CA ASN A 443 0.50 -5.96 8.11
C ASN A 443 -0.25 -4.64 8.27
N PRO A 444 0.43 -3.48 8.16
CA PRO A 444 -0.22 -2.19 8.37
C PRO A 444 -1.15 -1.81 7.21
N PHE A 445 -0.98 -2.40 6.03
CA PHE A 445 -1.66 -1.98 4.80
C PHE A 445 -3.18 -2.11 4.88
N TRP A 446 -3.66 -3.28 5.33
CA TRP A 446 -5.09 -3.52 5.45
C TRP A 446 -5.75 -2.55 6.45
N ILE A 447 -5.06 -2.29 7.56
CA ILE A 447 -5.59 -1.46 8.65
C ILE A 447 -5.75 -0.01 8.19
N VAL A 448 -4.92 0.49 7.27
CA VAL A 448 -5.14 1.81 6.64
C VAL A 448 -6.48 1.85 5.91
N GLY A 449 -6.77 0.83 5.10
CA GLY A 449 -8.04 0.74 4.40
C GLY A 449 -9.23 0.59 5.35
N ASP A 450 -9.06 -0.18 6.42
CA ASP A 450 -10.10 -0.43 7.41
C ASP A 450 -10.41 0.80 8.27
N ALA A 451 -9.39 1.56 8.69
CA ALA A 451 -9.55 2.78 9.47
C ALA A 451 -10.45 3.80 8.75
N VAL A 452 -10.23 3.97 7.45
CA VAL A 452 -10.99 4.91 6.59
C VAL A 452 -12.37 4.36 6.26
N ARG A 453 -12.51 3.03 6.11
CA ARG A 453 -13.82 2.39 5.94
C ARG A 453 -14.72 2.63 7.15
N GLN A 454 -14.18 2.43 8.36
CA GLN A 454 -14.91 2.57 9.61
C GLN A 454 -15.21 4.04 9.93
N ASN A 455 -14.25 4.93 9.62
CA ASN A 455 -14.31 6.35 9.94
C ASN A 455 -13.99 7.15 8.67
N PRO A 456 -14.97 7.35 7.78
CA PRO A 456 -14.70 8.05 6.53
C PRO A 456 -14.42 9.54 6.76
N LEU A 457 -13.82 10.19 5.77
CA LEU A 457 -13.37 11.58 5.84
C LEU A 457 -14.50 12.62 5.71
N HIS A 458 -15.74 12.18 5.46
CA HIS A 458 -16.92 13.04 5.34
C HIS A 458 -17.81 12.81 6.57
N CYS A 459 -18.39 13.88 7.11
CA CYS A 459 -19.09 13.86 8.40
C CYS A 459 -20.62 14.03 8.28
N ASP A 460 -21.18 13.82 7.09
CA ASP A 460 -22.61 13.99 6.81
C ASP A 460 -23.51 12.84 7.32
N THR A 461 -22.91 11.79 7.89
CA THR A 461 -23.60 10.61 8.44
C THR A 461 -23.25 10.41 9.91
N PRO A 462 -24.07 9.73 10.74
CA PRO A 462 -23.83 9.68 12.17
C PRO A 462 -22.47 9.08 12.52
N SER A 463 -21.79 9.76 13.46
CA SER A 463 -20.50 9.47 14.10
C SER A 463 -20.19 7.97 14.33
N PRO A 464 -18.91 7.56 14.26
CA PRO A 464 -17.71 8.41 14.09
C PRO A 464 -17.29 8.65 12.63
N CYS A 465 -16.91 9.89 12.33
CA CYS A 465 -16.18 10.26 11.12
C CYS A 465 -14.73 10.66 11.49
N MET A 466 -13.83 10.63 10.51
CA MET A 466 -12.45 11.02 10.73
C MET A 466 -12.28 12.53 10.54
N ILE A 467 -12.03 13.23 11.64
CA ILE A 467 -11.67 14.65 11.64
C ILE A 467 -10.15 14.75 11.51
N LEU A 468 -9.68 15.45 10.47
CA LEU A 468 -8.26 15.71 10.24
C LEU A 468 -7.82 16.95 11.01
N PRO A 469 -6.54 17.03 11.44
CA PRO A 469 -5.93 18.28 11.88
C PRO A 469 -6.14 19.41 10.85
N PRO A 470 -6.43 20.66 11.26
CA PRO A 470 -6.67 21.77 10.33
C PRO A 470 -5.56 21.97 9.30
N GLU A 471 -4.30 21.76 9.69
CA GLU A 471 -3.13 21.93 8.84
C GLU A 471 -3.06 20.86 7.75
N VAL A 472 -3.53 19.65 8.05
CA VAL A 472 -3.65 18.56 7.08
C VAL A 472 -4.86 18.81 6.19
N ASP A 473 -6.01 19.16 6.79
CA ASP A 473 -7.27 19.36 6.08
C ASP A 473 -7.17 20.46 5.01
N ALA A 474 -6.47 21.56 5.32
CA ALA A 474 -6.23 22.70 4.42
C ALA A 474 -5.47 22.33 3.14
N THR A 475 -4.70 21.23 3.15
CA THR A 475 -3.96 20.77 1.96
C THR A 475 -4.84 20.08 0.92
N LEU A 476 -6.11 19.83 1.25
CA LEU A 476 -6.97 18.94 0.50
C LEU A 476 -8.14 19.66 -0.18
N ILE A 477 -8.74 19.01 -1.20
CA ILE A 477 -9.96 19.50 -1.84
C ILE A 477 -11.10 19.52 -0.82
N GLU A 478 -11.76 20.67 -0.72
CA GLU A 478 -12.92 20.87 0.16
C GLU A 478 -14.19 20.16 -0.37
N GLY A 479 -15.11 19.86 0.55
CA GLY A 479 -16.46 19.37 0.25
C GLY A 479 -16.66 17.87 0.39
N ASP A 480 -17.81 17.48 0.95
CA ASP A 480 -18.08 16.10 1.36
C ASP A 480 -18.07 15.09 0.21
N GLY A 481 -18.47 15.50 -1.00
CA GLY A 481 -18.38 14.65 -2.18
C GLY A 481 -16.93 14.26 -2.52
N ALA A 482 -16.00 15.21 -2.42
CA ALA A 482 -14.57 14.94 -2.63
C ALA A 482 -14.00 14.09 -1.50
N ARG A 483 -14.40 14.35 -0.25
CA ARG A 483 -14.01 13.56 0.93
C ARG A 483 -14.49 12.11 0.85
N MET A 484 -15.71 11.89 0.40
CA MET A 484 -16.27 10.56 0.15
C MET A 484 -15.46 9.82 -0.91
N GLU A 485 -15.18 10.46 -2.05
CA GLU A 485 -14.41 9.84 -3.14
C GLU A 485 -12.99 9.48 -2.70
N GLN A 486 -12.32 10.39 -1.97
CA GLN A 486 -10.99 10.12 -1.40
C GLN A 486 -11.04 8.96 -0.40
N SER A 487 -12.07 8.87 0.44
CA SER A 487 -12.25 7.75 1.37
C SER A 487 -12.40 6.42 0.64
N GLU A 488 -13.19 6.41 -0.44
CA GLU A 488 -13.44 5.25 -1.29
C GLU A 488 -12.20 4.80 -2.09
N GLN A 489 -11.40 5.75 -2.56
CA GLN A 489 -10.15 5.45 -3.25
C GLN A 489 -9.12 4.89 -2.27
N LEU A 490 -8.90 5.58 -1.15
CA LEU A 490 -7.96 5.20 -0.11
C LEU A 490 -8.29 3.80 0.42
N ALA A 491 -9.54 3.55 0.85
CA ALA A 491 -9.92 2.24 1.35
C ALA A 491 -9.67 1.11 0.33
N ARG A 492 -10.04 1.31 -0.93
CA ARG A 492 -9.93 0.30 -1.98
C ARG A 492 -8.49 -0.03 -2.35
N GLY A 493 -7.64 0.99 -2.52
CA GLY A 493 -6.22 0.82 -2.83
C GLY A 493 -5.49 0.07 -1.71
N TRP A 494 -5.72 0.48 -0.46
CA TRP A 494 -5.06 -0.10 0.70
C TRP A 494 -5.57 -1.50 1.05
N PHE A 495 -6.87 -1.79 0.88
CA PHE A 495 -7.36 -3.17 0.99
C PHE A 495 -6.75 -4.08 -0.09
N TRP A 496 -6.59 -3.59 -1.31
CA TRP A 496 -5.93 -4.36 -2.35
C TRP A 496 -4.46 -4.68 -2.00
N ILE A 497 -3.73 -3.68 -1.50
CA ILE A 497 -2.34 -3.84 -1.05
C ILE A 497 -2.23 -4.79 0.16
N GLY A 498 -3.16 -4.70 1.12
CA GLY A 498 -3.21 -5.64 2.25
C GLY A 498 -3.53 -7.07 1.81
N TRP A 499 -4.47 -7.22 0.88
CA TRP A 499 -4.88 -8.51 0.34
C TRP A 499 -3.79 -9.20 -0.48
N GLN A 500 -3.06 -8.49 -1.35
CA GLN A 500 -1.94 -9.11 -2.09
C GLN A 500 -0.84 -9.63 -1.16
N TYR A 501 -0.71 -9.06 0.03
CA TYR A 501 0.27 -9.46 1.03
C TYR A 501 -0.22 -10.64 1.88
N ASP A 502 -1.53 -10.75 2.09
CA ASP A 502 -2.18 -11.84 2.81
C ASP A 502 -3.44 -12.32 2.06
N PRO A 503 -3.29 -13.08 0.96
CA PRO A 503 -4.40 -13.39 0.05
C PRO A 503 -5.51 -14.23 0.67
N ALA A 504 -5.21 -14.99 1.73
CA ALA A 504 -6.18 -15.76 2.49
C ALA A 504 -6.85 -14.96 3.62
N ILE A 505 -6.38 -13.74 3.90
CA ILE A 505 -6.85 -12.85 4.98
C ILE A 505 -6.70 -13.52 6.36
N ILE A 506 -5.53 -14.10 6.63
CA ILE A 506 -5.21 -14.77 7.89
C ILE A 506 -4.39 -13.88 8.83
N ALA A 507 -3.44 -13.12 8.30
CA ALA A 507 -2.59 -12.15 9.01
C ALA A 507 -3.15 -10.71 8.94
N THR A 508 -4.47 -10.58 8.83
CA THR A 508 -5.10 -9.28 8.60
C THR A 508 -5.74 -8.72 9.86
N GLU A 509 -6.81 -9.34 10.40
CA GLU A 509 -7.42 -8.99 11.70
C GLU A 509 -8.22 -10.18 12.25
N ASP A 510 -8.66 -10.11 13.52
CA ASP A 510 -9.53 -11.12 14.16
C ASP A 510 -11.03 -10.93 13.91
N ALA A 511 -11.43 -9.79 13.36
CA ALA A 511 -12.83 -9.54 13.11
C ALA A 511 -13.38 -10.52 12.05
N ARG A 512 -14.52 -11.18 12.37
CA ARG A 512 -15.19 -12.10 11.44
C ARG A 512 -15.38 -11.48 10.05
N ALA A 513 -15.80 -10.22 10.03
CA ALA A 513 -16.10 -9.52 8.79
C ALA A 513 -14.85 -9.09 7.99
N THR A 514 -13.67 -9.04 8.64
CA THR A 514 -12.39 -8.91 7.95
C THR A 514 -12.03 -10.23 7.29
N ILE A 515 -12.14 -11.35 8.01
CA ILE A 515 -11.78 -12.68 7.50
C ILE A 515 -12.69 -13.16 6.38
N THR A 516 -13.95 -12.74 6.36
CA THR A 516 -14.86 -12.97 5.23
C THR A 516 -14.55 -12.07 4.03
N GLY A 517 -13.71 -11.04 4.18
CA GLY A 517 -13.44 -10.04 3.13
C GLY A 517 -14.67 -9.20 2.79
N ASP A 518 -15.72 -9.26 3.61
CA ASP A 518 -17.06 -8.75 3.35
C ASP A 518 -17.04 -7.28 2.93
N TYR A 519 -16.30 -6.47 3.69
CA TYR A 519 -16.25 -5.04 3.45
C TYR A 519 -15.39 -4.66 2.24
N PHE A 520 -14.32 -5.40 1.99
CA PHE A 520 -13.47 -5.16 0.83
C PHE A 520 -14.26 -5.46 -0.46
N LEU A 521 -14.94 -6.61 -0.50
CA LEU A 521 -15.84 -6.99 -1.58
C LEU A 521 -16.94 -5.93 -1.79
N ALA A 522 -17.59 -5.48 -0.72
CA ALA A 522 -18.65 -4.47 -0.81
C ALA A 522 -18.17 -3.16 -1.45
N ARG A 523 -16.96 -2.69 -1.13
CA ARG A 523 -16.40 -1.44 -1.69
C ARG A 523 -16.05 -1.55 -3.17
N LEU A 524 -15.82 -2.76 -3.70
CA LEU A 524 -15.58 -2.95 -5.13
C LEU A 524 -16.87 -2.80 -5.96
N LEU A 525 -18.04 -3.19 -5.43
CA LEU A 525 -19.29 -3.29 -6.19
C LEU A 525 -19.75 -2.02 -6.93
N PRO A 526 -19.61 -0.79 -6.39
CA PRO A 526 -20.07 0.41 -7.08
C PRO A 526 -19.37 0.66 -8.43
N ARG A 527 -18.07 0.33 -8.55
CA ARG A 527 -17.24 0.76 -9.70
C ARG A 527 -16.28 -0.29 -10.27
N HIS A 528 -16.03 -1.38 -9.54
CA HIS A 528 -15.04 -2.42 -9.86
C HIS A 528 -15.67 -3.82 -9.81
N LYS A 529 -16.71 -4.01 -10.63
CA LYS A 529 -17.59 -5.19 -10.57
C LYS A 529 -16.92 -6.46 -11.09
N VAL A 530 -15.99 -6.32 -12.03
CA VAL A 530 -15.17 -7.45 -12.53
C VAL A 530 -14.10 -7.78 -11.50
N HIS A 531 -13.42 -6.79 -10.93
CA HIS A 531 -12.48 -7.02 -9.83
C HIS A 531 -13.14 -7.75 -8.66
N HIS A 532 -14.37 -7.38 -8.30
CA HIS A 532 -15.15 -8.10 -7.30
C HIS A 532 -15.29 -9.58 -7.64
N ALA A 533 -15.75 -9.93 -8.85
CA ALA A 533 -15.94 -11.32 -9.24
C ALA A 533 -14.61 -12.12 -9.23
N PHE A 534 -13.52 -11.49 -9.68
CA PHE A 534 -12.19 -12.09 -9.64
C PHE A 534 -11.73 -12.33 -8.20
N LEU A 535 -11.91 -11.34 -7.33
CA LEU A 535 -11.49 -11.39 -5.93
C LEU A 535 -12.24 -12.48 -5.17
N VAL A 536 -13.54 -12.64 -5.43
CA VAL A 536 -14.34 -13.75 -4.87
C VAL A 536 -13.73 -15.11 -5.26
N ALA A 537 -13.49 -15.34 -6.54
CA ALA A 537 -12.91 -16.58 -7.03
C ALA A 537 -11.52 -16.84 -6.44
N ARG A 538 -10.68 -15.80 -6.40
CA ARG A 538 -9.32 -15.87 -5.88
C ARG A 538 -9.30 -16.15 -4.36
N LEU A 539 -10.14 -15.47 -3.58
CA LEU A 539 -10.25 -15.68 -2.13
C LEU A 539 -10.71 -17.10 -1.79
N MET A 540 -11.69 -17.63 -2.52
CA MET A 540 -12.13 -19.03 -2.37
C MET A 540 -10.95 -19.99 -2.48
N VAL A 541 -10.17 -19.85 -3.56
CA VAL A 541 -8.99 -20.69 -3.82
C VAL A 541 -7.92 -20.50 -2.75
N GLU A 542 -7.60 -19.25 -2.37
CA GLU A 542 -6.57 -18.97 -1.37
C GLU A 542 -6.94 -19.56 0.00
N LYS A 543 -8.19 -19.41 0.43
CA LYS A 543 -8.68 -19.97 1.70
C LYS A 543 -8.70 -21.50 1.68
N ALA A 544 -8.99 -22.12 0.55
CA ALA A 544 -8.97 -23.58 0.40
C ALA A 544 -7.55 -24.16 0.31
N ARG A 545 -6.51 -23.34 0.06
CA ARG A 545 -5.13 -23.80 -0.19
C ARG A 545 -4.13 -23.45 0.90
N VAL A 546 -4.55 -22.73 1.93
CA VAL A 546 -3.73 -22.47 3.10
C VAL A 546 -3.22 -23.79 3.68
N ASP A 547 -2.01 -23.81 4.24
CA ASP A 547 -1.45 -24.99 4.92
C ASP A 547 -2.44 -25.54 5.97
N GLU A 548 -3.07 -26.66 5.61
CA GLU A 548 -4.14 -27.30 6.35
C GLU A 548 -3.74 -27.57 7.81
N GLY A 549 -2.50 -28.04 8.04
CA GLY A 549 -2.04 -28.39 9.39
C GLY A 549 -1.90 -27.19 10.34
N ALA A 550 -1.73 -25.98 9.79
CA ALA A 550 -1.53 -24.79 10.59
C ALA A 550 -2.84 -24.14 11.04
N TRP A 551 -3.89 -24.20 10.22
CA TRP A 551 -5.08 -23.37 10.41
C TRP A 551 -6.36 -24.15 10.58
N MET A 552 -6.39 -25.42 10.19
CA MET A 552 -7.57 -26.28 10.30
C MET A 552 -8.12 -26.31 11.74
N HIS A 553 -7.21 -26.43 12.70
CA HIS A 553 -7.50 -26.55 14.14
C HIS A 553 -7.07 -25.31 14.95
N ALA A 554 -6.81 -24.19 14.28
CA ALA A 554 -6.46 -22.96 14.99
C ALA A 554 -7.67 -22.47 15.79
N GLU A 555 -7.45 -22.09 17.05
CA GLU A 555 -8.52 -21.57 17.91
C GLU A 555 -9.17 -20.31 17.32
N GLY A 556 -10.50 -20.21 17.43
CA GLY A 556 -11.29 -19.07 17.00
C GLY A 556 -12.11 -19.32 15.74
N ILE A 557 -13.38 -18.90 15.78
CA ILE A 557 -14.36 -19.04 14.68
C ILE A 557 -13.94 -18.36 13.39
N ALA A 558 -12.86 -17.59 13.40
CA ALA A 558 -12.38 -16.90 12.23
C ALA A 558 -11.19 -17.65 11.56
N LEU A 559 -10.55 -18.60 12.27
CA LEU A 559 -9.32 -19.25 11.82
C LEU A 559 -9.52 -20.73 11.45
N ALA A 560 -10.28 -21.46 12.25
CA ALA A 560 -10.47 -22.90 12.06
C ALA A 560 -11.11 -23.23 10.71
N GLY A 561 -10.64 -24.26 10.00
CA GLY A 561 -11.21 -24.69 8.72
C GLY A 561 -10.59 -24.13 7.45
N HIS A 562 -9.50 -23.37 7.51
CA HIS A 562 -8.75 -23.03 6.29
C HIS A 562 -7.98 -24.26 5.75
N GLY A 563 -7.66 -24.24 4.46
CA GLY A 563 -6.86 -25.28 3.80
C GLY A 563 -7.66 -26.44 3.19
N ARG A 564 -8.99 -26.32 3.10
CA ARG A 564 -9.87 -27.33 2.52
C ARG A 564 -11.01 -26.70 1.72
N TRP A 565 -11.50 -27.43 0.71
CA TRP A 565 -12.71 -27.07 -0.02
C TRP A 565 -13.99 -27.45 0.73
N ALA A 566 -14.02 -28.64 1.34
CA ALA A 566 -15.10 -29.18 2.17
C ALA A 566 -15.08 -28.57 3.59
N SER A 567 -15.12 -27.24 3.64
CA SER A 567 -15.12 -26.39 4.83
C SER A 567 -15.96 -25.13 4.53
N PRO A 568 -16.54 -24.43 5.53
CA PRO A 568 -17.21 -23.17 5.29
C PRO A 568 -16.28 -22.05 4.77
N ARG A 569 -14.95 -22.13 4.98
CA ARG A 569 -14.04 -20.99 4.74
C ARG A 569 -13.98 -20.47 3.31
N PRO A 570 -13.93 -21.31 2.26
CA PRO A 570 -14.05 -20.78 0.90
C PRO A 570 -15.38 -20.04 0.68
N PHE A 571 -16.44 -20.39 1.40
CA PHE A 571 -17.79 -19.85 1.19
C PHE A 571 -18.15 -18.66 2.07
N VAL A 572 -17.43 -18.37 3.16
CA VAL A 572 -17.83 -17.24 4.04
C VAL A 572 -17.83 -15.88 3.34
N ILE A 573 -17.16 -15.76 2.20
CA ILE A 573 -17.11 -14.56 1.37
C ILE A 573 -18.44 -14.25 0.65
N THR A 574 -19.43 -15.14 0.74
CA THR A 574 -20.66 -15.09 -0.07
C THR A 574 -21.80 -14.35 0.62
N LYS A 575 -21.74 -14.26 1.95
CA LYS A 575 -22.80 -13.79 2.84
C LYS A 575 -23.32 -12.38 2.52
N HIS A 576 -22.47 -11.47 2.05
CA HIS A 576 -22.90 -10.11 1.68
C HIS A 576 -23.16 -9.90 0.19
N VAL A 577 -22.73 -10.83 -0.67
CA VAL A 577 -23.05 -10.79 -2.09
C VAL A 577 -24.51 -11.21 -2.32
N GLU A 578 -25.11 -11.98 -1.41
CA GLU A 578 -26.51 -12.41 -1.47
C GLU A 578 -27.51 -11.24 -1.46
N THR A 579 -27.27 -10.20 -0.65
CA THR A 579 -28.13 -9.01 -0.61
C THR A 579 -27.68 -7.92 -1.58
N SER A 580 -26.42 -7.97 -2.02
CA SER A 580 -25.75 -6.90 -2.76
C SER A 580 -25.27 -7.34 -4.14
N PHE A 581 -25.95 -8.31 -4.77
CA PHE A 581 -25.65 -8.78 -6.12
C PHE A 581 -25.94 -7.66 -7.15
N HIS A 582 -25.08 -6.64 -7.19
CA HIS A 582 -25.19 -5.52 -8.11
C HIS A 582 -24.85 -6.02 -9.51
N GLN A 583 -25.86 -6.49 -10.22
CA GLN A 583 -25.72 -6.81 -11.63
C GLN A 583 -25.54 -5.51 -12.41
N PRO A 584 -24.46 -5.38 -13.20
CA PRO A 584 -24.42 -4.33 -14.21
C PRO A 584 -25.68 -4.41 -15.09
N PRO A 585 -26.19 -3.26 -15.58
CA PRO A 585 -27.22 -3.29 -16.63
C PRO A 585 -26.80 -4.23 -17.76
N GLU A 586 -27.75 -4.89 -18.43
CA GLU A 586 -27.43 -5.78 -19.56
C GLU A 586 -26.69 -5.06 -20.69
N SER A 587 -26.84 -3.74 -20.80
CA SER A 587 -26.10 -2.89 -21.74
C SER A 587 -24.63 -2.65 -21.37
N ASP A 588 -24.21 -2.97 -20.14
CA ASP A 588 -22.83 -2.84 -19.70
C ASP A 588 -22.00 -4.01 -20.28
N PRO A 589 -20.92 -3.75 -21.04
CA PRO A 589 -20.12 -4.80 -21.69
C PRO A 589 -19.49 -5.79 -20.69
N ARG A 590 -19.39 -5.41 -19.41
CA ARG A 590 -18.87 -6.26 -18.33
C ARG A 590 -19.90 -7.26 -17.81
N SER A 591 -21.19 -7.09 -18.12
CA SER A 591 -22.28 -7.85 -17.50
C SER A 591 -22.17 -9.36 -17.74
N ALA A 592 -22.11 -9.78 -19.01
CA ALA A 592 -22.02 -11.20 -19.36
C ALA A 592 -20.69 -11.86 -18.91
N PRO A 593 -19.50 -11.25 -19.12
CA PRO A 593 -18.25 -11.82 -18.62
C PRO A 593 -18.21 -11.95 -17.08
N ARG A 594 -18.71 -10.95 -16.35
CA ARG A 594 -18.82 -11.03 -14.89
C ARG A 594 -19.75 -12.16 -14.45
N ALA A 595 -20.90 -12.29 -15.10
CA ALA A 595 -21.85 -13.37 -14.82
C ALA A 595 -21.20 -14.74 -15.06
N ARG A 596 -20.52 -14.93 -16.19
CA ARG A 596 -19.76 -16.15 -16.51
C ARG A 596 -18.70 -16.46 -15.44
N MET A 597 -17.96 -15.45 -14.99
CA MET A 597 -16.95 -15.60 -13.94
C MET A 597 -17.55 -16.11 -12.63
N LEU A 598 -18.65 -15.52 -12.17
CA LEU A 598 -19.33 -15.94 -10.94
C LEU A 598 -19.95 -17.34 -11.08
N ALA A 599 -20.57 -17.64 -12.23
CA ALA A 599 -21.14 -18.95 -12.52
C ALA A 599 -20.07 -20.05 -12.53
N ASN A 600 -18.93 -19.81 -13.17
CA ASN A 600 -17.82 -20.76 -13.18
C ASN A 600 -17.11 -20.86 -11.81
N THR A 601 -17.09 -19.79 -11.02
CA THR A 601 -16.61 -19.83 -9.64
C THR A 601 -17.48 -20.76 -8.78
N ALA A 602 -18.81 -20.63 -8.86
CA ALA A 602 -19.74 -21.52 -8.19
C ALA A 602 -19.55 -22.98 -8.64
N ARG A 603 -19.40 -23.21 -9.95
CA ARG A 603 -19.15 -24.55 -10.51
C ARG A 603 -17.87 -25.18 -10.00
N MET A 604 -16.77 -24.42 -10.07
CA MET A 604 -15.47 -24.83 -9.55
C MET A 604 -15.59 -25.23 -8.09
N ALA A 605 -16.18 -24.38 -7.24
CA ALA A 605 -16.26 -24.64 -5.81
C ALA A 605 -17.04 -25.93 -5.49
N LEU A 606 -18.21 -26.16 -6.10
CA LEU A 606 -18.98 -27.39 -5.85
C LEU A 606 -18.26 -28.66 -6.32
N LEU A 607 -17.64 -28.60 -7.50
CA LEU A 607 -16.87 -29.74 -8.04
C LEU A 607 -15.65 -30.05 -7.16
N MET A 608 -14.99 -29.02 -6.62
CA MET A 608 -13.85 -29.20 -5.70
C MET A 608 -14.28 -29.75 -4.34
N VAL A 609 -15.41 -29.31 -3.77
CA VAL A 609 -15.99 -29.90 -2.55
C VAL A 609 -16.31 -31.38 -2.78
N ARG A 610 -16.98 -31.70 -3.89
CA ARG A 610 -17.33 -33.07 -4.25
C ARG A 610 -16.08 -33.96 -4.35
N ASP A 611 -15.06 -33.50 -5.08
CA ASP A 611 -13.79 -34.22 -5.24
C ASP A 611 -13.12 -34.46 -3.88
N GLU A 612 -13.02 -33.43 -3.05
CA GLU A 612 -12.39 -33.56 -1.73
C GLU A 612 -13.16 -34.52 -0.83
N LEU A 613 -14.49 -34.41 -0.73
CA LEU A 613 -15.31 -35.34 0.04
C LEU A 613 -15.16 -36.79 -0.44
N ALA A 614 -15.12 -37.01 -1.75
CA ALA A 614 -14.93 -38.34 -2.33
C ALA A 614 -13.55 -38.92 -2.02
N ARG A 615 -12.50 -38.08 -1.97
CA ARG A 615 -11.13 -38.50 -1.68
C ARG A 615 -10.87 -38.73 -0.20
N THR A 616 -11.36 -37.84 0.67
CA THR A 616 -10.98 -37.83 2.08
C THR A 616 -12.04 -38.44 2.99
N GLY A 617 -13.32 -38.42 2.58
CA GLY A 617 -14.43 -38.86 3.43
C GLY A 617 -14.62 -37.98 4.68
N THR A 618 -14.13 -36.74 4.65
CA THR A 618 -14.15 -35.82 5.80
C THR A 618 -14.69 -34.46 5.39
N ILE A 619 -15.41 -33.80 6.28
CA ILE A 619 -15.94 -32.46 6.10
C ILE A 619 -15.71 -31.65 7.38
N TYR A 620 -15.52 -30.34 7.30
CA TYR A 620 -15.44 -29.48 8.48
C TYR A 620 -16.70 -28.65 8.64
N ARG A 621 -17.32 -28.68 9.83
CA ARG A 621 -18.61 -28.00 10.12
C ARG A 621 -19.63 -28.29 9.03
N ARG A 622 -20.06 -29.56 8.93
CA ARG A 622 -20.88 -30.08 7.82
C ARG A 622 -22.02 -29.14 7.44
N ASP A 623 -22.80 -28.69 8.41
CA ASP A 623 -24.00 -27.90 8.16
C ASP A 623 -23.67 -26.51 7.57
N GLU A 624 -22.61 -25.86 8.04
CA GLU A 624 -22.15 -24.57 7.50
C GLU A 624 -21.54 -24.71 6.11
N THR A 625 -20.76 -25.77 5.88
CA THR A 625 -20.23 -26.08 4.55
C THR A 625 -21.36 -26.33 3.56
N LEU A 626 -22.37 -27.12 3.94
CA LEU A 626 -23.53 -27.40 3.09
C LEU A 626 -24.39 -26.15 2.85
N ALA A 627 -24.48 -25.23 3.81
CA ALA A 627 -25.11 -23.92 3.59
C ALA A 627 -24.38 -23.14 2.49
N GLY A 628 -23.06 -22.98 2.61
CA GLY A 628 -22.25 -22.29 1.58
C GLY A 628 -22.31 -22.94 0.19
N VAL A 629 -22.35 -24.27 0.14
CA VAL A 629 -22.57 -25.04 -1.10
C VAL A 629 -23.93 -24.74 -1.72
N ARG A 630 -25.00 -24.63 -0.93
CA ARG A 630 -26.33 -24.24 -1.42
C ARG A 630 -26.36 -22.78 -1.87
N ASP A 631 -25.61 -21.89 -1.23
CA ASP A 631 -25.51 -20.49 -1.66
C ASP A 631 -24.85 -20.38 -3.04
N MET A 632 -23.86 -21.23 -3.37
CA MET A 632 -23.30 -21.34 -4.73
C MET A 632 -24.33 -21.74 -5.77
N ARG A 633 -25.31 -22.56 -5.40
CA ARG A 633 -26.41 -22.91 -6.30
C ARG A 633 -27.31 -21.69 -6.57
N VAL A 634 -27.62 -20.90 -5.56
CA VAL A 634 -28.41 -19.65 -5.70
C VAL A 634 -27.66 -18.63 -6.55
N TRP A 635 -26.34 -18.53 -6.41
CA TRP A 635 -25.51 -17.67 -7.23
C TRP A 635 -25.53 -18.06 -8.69
N LEU A 636 -25.47 -19.37 -8.97
CA LEU A 636 -25.54 -19.88 -10.33
C LEU A 636 -26.85 -19.47 -11.01
N ASP A 637 -28.00 -19.65 -10.34
CA ASP A 637 -29.31 -19.22 -10.85
C ASP A 637 -29.36 -17.72 -11.17
N ARG A 638 -28.71 -16.91 -10.34
CA ARG A 638 -28.67 -15.44 -10.53
C ARG A 638 -27.74 -15.03 -11.66
N ALA A 639 -26.60 -15.71 -11.80
CA ALA A 639 -25.63 -15.43 -12.84
C ALA A 639 -26.13 -15.86 -14.22
N GLU A 640 -26.85 -16.97 -14.30
CA GLU A 640 -27.33 -17.59 -15.55
C GLU A 640 -28.86 -17.71 -15.54
N ARG A 641 -29.54 -16.57 -15.37
CA ARG A 641 -31.00 -16.54 -15.25
C ARG A 641 -31.70 -17.22 -16.43
N GLY A 642 -32.44 -18.28 -16.13
CA GLY A 642 -33.25 -19.02 -17.10
C GLY A 642 -32.51 -20.16 -17.81
N GLU A 643 -31.26 -20.44 -17.45
CA GLU A 643 -30.53 -21.62 -17.95
C GLU A 643 -30.91 -22.89 -17.16
N ASP A 644 -30.80 -24.06 -17.82
CA ASP A 644 -30.97 -25.35 -17.17
C ASP A 644 -29.67 -25.74 -16.43
N HIS A 645 -29.82 -26.14 -15.18
CA HIS A 645 -28.72 -26.52 -14.29
C HIS A 645 -28.82 -27.97 -13.81
N ALA A 646 -29.61 -28.84 -14.47
CA ALA A 646 -29.83 -30.23 -14.05
C ALA A 646 -28.53 -31.03 -13.77
N THR A 647 -27.49 -30.83 -14.58
CA THR A 647 -26.18 -31.47 -14.35
C THR A 647 -25.55 -31.01 -13.04
N PHE A 648 -25.72 -29.74 -12.69
CA PHE A 648 -25.19 -29.15 -11.47
C PHE A 648 -26.04 -29.48 -10.24
N ASP A 649 -27.37 -29.56 -10.40
CA ASP A 649 -28.27 -30.08 -9.37
C ASP A 649 -27.89 -31.52 -8.98
N ALA A 650 -27.49 -32.34 -9.96
CA ALA A 650 -26.97 -33.68 -9.70
C ALA A 650 -25.63 -33.66 -8.92
N VAL A 651 -24.74 -32.71 -9.21
CA VAL A 651 -23.49 -32.52 -8.44
C VAL A 651 -23.78 -32.10 -7.00
N LEU A 652 -24.71 -31.16 -6.79
CA LEU A 652 -25.14 -30.73 -5.46
C LEU A 652 -25.73 -31.90 -4.66
N ALA A 653 -26.64 -32.67 -5.26
CA ALA A 653 -27.21 -33.86 -4.62
C ALA A 653 -26.12 -34.89 -4.25
N ASP A 654 -25.08 -35.03 -5.09
CA ASP A 654 -23.95 -35.91 -4.80
C ASP A 654 -23.08 -35.38 -3.65
N VAL A 655 -22.85 -34.07 -3.57
CA VAL A 655 -22.15 -33.42 -2.44
C VAL A 655 -22.92 -33.67 -1.14
N GLU A 656 -24.23 -33.45 -1.12
CA GLU A 656 -25.06 -33.68 0.07
C GLU A 656 -25.04 -35.14 0.51
N ARG A 657 -25.10 -36.07 -0.46
CA ARG A 657 -24.98 -37.52 -0.22
C ARG A 657 -23.63 -37.90 0.37
N LEU A 658 -22.53 -37.39 -0.19
CA LEU A 658 -21.17 -37.64 0.30
C LEU A 658 -20.98 -37.04 1.70
N ALA A 659 -21.43 -35.80 1.92
CA ALA A 659 -21.32 -35.10 3.19
C ALA A 659 -22.10 -35.81 4.32
N ALA A 660 -23.26 -36.41 4.02
CA ALA A 660 -24.02 -37.21 4.99
C ALA A 660 -23.26 -38.45 5.49
N GLY A 661 -22.37 -39.01 4.66
CA GLY A 661 -21.51 -40.14 5.03
C GLY A 661 -20.12 -39.75 5.52
N ALA A 662 -19.71 -38.48 5.37
CA ALA A 662 -18.40 -38.00 5.74
C ALA A 662 -18.24 -37.85 7.27
N THR A 663 -17.04 -38.05 7.79
CA THR A 663 -16.69 -37.70 9.17
C THR A 663 -16.64 -36.17 9.31
N ASP A 664 -17.37 -35.62 10.28
CA ASP A 664 -17.24 -34.19 10.61
C ASP A 664 -15.98 -33.98 11.45
N LEU A 665 -15.14 -33.05 11.03
CA LEU A 665 -13.88 -32.70 11.68
C LEU A 665 -14.06 -31.63 12.76
N ASP A 666 -15.27 -31.08 12.93
CA ASP A 666 -15.58 -30.22 14.06
C ASP A 666 -15.58 -31.05 15.35
N ASP A 667 -14.63 -30.79 16.23
CA ASP A 667 -14.42 -31.48 17.51
C ASP A 667 -15.31 -30.94 18.64
N GLY A 668 -16.29 -30.09 18.30
CA GLY A 668 -17.28 -29.59 19.25
C GLY A 668 -16.83 -28.33 20.00
N PHE A 669 -15.94 -27.54 19.40
CA PHE A 669 -15.76 -26.14 19.83
C PHE A 669 -17.06 -25.36 19.55
N SER A 670 -17.95 -25.37 20.55
CA SER A 670 -19.25 -24.69 20.50
C SER A 670 -19.06 -23.17 20.41
N ASP A 671 -19.94 -22.57 19.61
CA ASP A 671 -20.05 -21.15 19.26
C ASP A 671 -19.61 -20.13 20.33
N TYR A 672 -18.89 -19.12 19.84
CA TYR A 672 -18.96 -17.75 20.37
C TYR A 672 -20.19 -17.03 19.83
#